data_AF-H5WTI5-F1
#
_entry.id   AF-H5WTI5-F1
#
_cell.length_a   1.000
_cell.length_b   1.000
_cell.length_c   1.000
_cell.angle_alpha   90.00
_cell.angle_beta   90.00
_cell.angle_gamma   90.00
#
_symmetry.space_group_name_H-M   'P 1'
#
loop_
_entity.id
_entity.type
_entity.pdbx_description
1 polymer ?
#
loop_
_entity_poly.entity_id
_entity_poly.type
_entity_poly.pdbx_seq_one_letter_code
_entity_poly.pdbx_strand_id
1 'polypeptide(L)'
;MPCAALADPPAPVDTAVPEPAAALRLRRELPLLQAALGPADRLALHQRLWRGWRQVDERTRQLARAWLDGRFAAFCAWMDQPWDAPATWQRLALAHLEHGPRGSGALPIAPDYVLLLLLQPQGEDHPVAAWLRLRAQVAAGPQSLSADEAAPLLSWALQAIEAGVAPQAQGLALVFDLAVRCGEPDLALQAQVQLIGLGAAQALDPAAWLRWLQGEQPLALREPMQGQWLQPRRLAQPAWRAQLRQHLRRPGVQARLARLEQALGVAADEVAGSAQPDSDAAAWRALQALDGCHALAEQGQLNEATAQAVIATGALAPAAVAALDRAVALQALESGDLALANRRLAHARAQVDDPQAREWLAALWPMLLPADDPATAQAAGQAEALARRLRDPAPPEAEDDEAAQWLALANAGDLPAALRPAALAMAARGLQAGAMDAQRLLRRCHLARAAALWRTLLDDPGHAAEARRQLDSEALTSWLPRLHDSPRPHLWTEPAPGRAPGPLLIVPACVDSRHQFAQVRGLQSGLPGHHLLHVNNPELNWYSDRVFDELGALVRQQVLPRFAPEDVCCYFGSMGGHGAMKLALAFGFSAVVFNPQIDLALWAAFRPKERGLLLGARRHASLADFPAAAWARAPMYLAFGSGTADREALSALIPLLRHAPDFQVVVEKFDDPHHAGLVKRIAQGATPAFVQQASQRLAALRTLDPGGPGWQAVPAAEQGAFWQQLDGAARLKREVVCRAGRLYWAESRHCGTRDA
;
A
#
# COMPACT_ATOMS: atom_id res chain seq x y z
N MET A 1 3.02 21.72 -9.49
CA MET A 1 2.80 21.85 -10.95
C MET A 1 1.39 21.39 -11.27
N PRO A 2 0.59 22.13 -12.07
CA PRO A 2 -0.72 21.67 -12.52
C PRO A 2 -0.59 20.39 -13.37
N CYS A 3 -1.57 19.48 -13.30
CA CYS A 3 -1.63 18.24 -14.12
C CYS A 3 -1.60 18.45 -15.66
N ALA A 4 -1.45 19.69 -16.14
CA ALA A 4 -1.33 20.03 -17.55
C ALA A 4 -0.03 19.52 -18.21
N ALA A 5 0.90 18.93 -17.44
CA ALA A 5 2.18 18.39 -17.93
C ALA A 5 2.28 16.86 -17.83
N LEU A 6 1.16 16.12 -17.92
CA LEU A 6 1.23 14.70 -18.28
C LEU A 6 1.68 14.66 -19.76
N ALA A 7 2.97 14.38 -19.97
CA ALA A 7 3.59 14.30 -21.28
C ALA A 7 2.77 13.41 -22.24
N ASP A 8 2.64 13.85 -23.48
CA ASP A 8 1.99 13.10 -24.55
C ASP A 8 2.57 11.68 -24.63
N PRO A 9 1.79 10.61 -24.40
CA PRO A 9 2.24 9.28 -24.79
C PRO A 9 2.33 9.22 -26.33
N PRO A 10 3.25 8.41 -26.87
CA PRO A 10 3.58 8.41 -28.30
C PRO A 10 2.32 8.27 -29.15
N ALA A 11 2.27 9.06 -30.23
CA ALA A 11 1.19 9.02 -31.19
C ALA A 11 1.00 7.58 -31.70
N PRO A 12 -0.24 7.08 -31.82
CA PRO A 12 -0.47 5.82 -32.50
C PRO A 12 0.02 5.94 -33.95
N VAL A 13 0.95 5.06 -34.33
CA VAL A 13 1.39 4.93 -35.72
C VAL A 13 0.30 4.18 -36.48
N ASP A 14 -0.36 4.97 -37.33
CA ASP A 14 -1.22 4.69 -38.47
C ASP A 14 -1.66 3.23 -38.76
N THR A 15 -2.98 3.01 -38.76
CA THR A 15 -3.69 2.37 -39.89
C THR A 15 -5.21 2.67 -39.86
N ALA A 16 -5.67 3.34 -40.92
CA ALA A 16 -7.03 3.40 -41.46
C ALA A 16 -8.13 4.08 -40.62
N VAL A 17 -8.48 5.29 -41.09
CA VAL A 17 -9.41 6.30 -40.53
C VAL A 17 -8.80 7.01 -39.31
N PRO A 18 -8.44 8.31 -39.41
CA PRO A 18 -7.95 9.04 -38.24
C PRO A 18 -9.06 9.07 -37.19
N GLU A 19 -8.87 8.35 -36.08
CA GLU A 19 -9.69 8.60 -34.91
C GLU A 19 -9.56 10.08 -34.56
N PRO A 20 -10.67 10.84 -34.44
CA PRO A 20 -10.61 12.25 -34.13
C PRO A 20 -9.77 12.46 -32.86
N ALA A 21 -8.91 13.48 -32.83
CA ALA A 21 -8.05 13.77 -31.67
C ALA A 21 -8.81 13.81 -30.33
N ALA A 22 -10.11 14.12 -30.36
CA ALA A 22 -11.01 14.08 -29.21
C ALA A 22 -11.30 12.66 -28.67
N ALA A 23 -11.41 11.65 -29.54
CA ALA A 23 -11.64 10.25 -29.15
C ALA A 23 -10.42 9.65 -28.44
N LEU A 24 -9.22 9.86 -29.00
CA LEU A 24 -7.95 9.48 -28.37
C LEU A 24 -7.75 10.18 -27.02
N ARG A 25 -8.08 11.47 -26.94
CA ARG A 25 -8.02 12.22 -25.67
C ARG A 25 -9.00 11.64 -24.63
N LEU A 26 -10.24 11.36 -25.03
CA LEU A 26 -11.24 10.76 -24.14
C LEU A 26 -10.78 9.40 -23.60
N ARG A 27 -10.18 8.54 -24.45
CA ARG A 27 -9.61 7.25 -24.03
C ARG A 27 -8.51 7.42 -22.98
N ARG A 28 -7.65 8.42 -23.15
CA ARG A 28 -6.56 8.73 -22.21
C ARG A 28 -7.06 9.33 -20.89
N GLU A 29 -8.08 10.18 -20.93
CA GLU A 29 -8.55 10.93 -19.75
C GLU A 29 -9.56 10.17 -18.89
N LEU A 30 -10.41 9.32 -19.48
CA LEU A 30 -11.47 8.63 -18.73
C LEU A 30 -10.94 7.74 -17.58
N PRO A 31 -9.84 6.97 -17.75
CA PRO A 31 -9.26 6.20 -16.65
C PRO A 31 -8.76 7.07 -15.49
N LEU A 32 -8.39 8.33 -15.75
CA LEU A 32 -7.92 9.27 -14.73
C LEU A 32 -9.02 9.68 -13.75
N LEU A 33 -10.28 9.32 -14.01
CA LEU A 33 -11.33 9.42 -13.01
C LEU A 33 -10.94 8.71 -11.72
N GLN A 34 -10.27 7.56 -11.82
CA GLN A 34 -9.75 6.76 -10.71
C GLN A 34 -8.37 7.20 -10.18
N ALA A 35 -7.74 8.17 -10.82
CA ALA A 35 -6.43 8.66 -10.39
C ALA A 35 -6.54 9.48 -9.10
N ALA A 36 -5.54 9.38 -8.23
CA ALA A 36 -5.47 10.18 -7.01
C ALA A 36 -5.00 11.61 -7.34
N LEU A 37 -5.96 12.41 -7.79
CA LEU A 37 -5.79 13.81 -8.16
C LEU A 37 -6.18 14.72 -7.01
N GLY A 38 -5.44 15.83 -6.86
CA GLY A 38 -5.83 16.91 -5.98
C GLY A 38 -7.15 17.57 -6.43
N PRO A 39 -7.79 18.34 -5.56
CA PRO A 39 -9.13 18.88 -5.80
C PRO A 39 -9.26 19.70 -7.09
N ALA A 40 -8.31 20.62 -7.32
CA ALA A 40 -8.30 21.46 -8.51
C ALA A 40 -8.05 20.65 -9.79
N ASP A 41 -7.12 19.69 -9.76
CA ASP A 41 -6.82 18.83 -10.91
C ASP A 41 -8.01 17.94 -11.28
N ARG A 42 -8.77 17.46 -10.29
CA ARG A 42 -9.99 16.68 -10.50
C ARG A 42 -11.10 17.51 -11.16
N LEU A 43 -11.32 18.72 -10.68
CA LEU A 43 -12.27 19.65 -11.30
C LEU A 43 -11.90 19.94 -12.75
N ALA A 44 -10.62 20.23 -13.01
CA ALA A 44 -10.12 20.45 -14.35
C ALA A 44 -10.28 19.21 -15.24
N LEU A 45 -10.05 18.00 -14.72
CA LEU A 45 -10.27 16.75 -15.45
C LEU A 45 -11.74 16.59 -15.84
N HIS A 46 -12.67 16.74 -14.91
CA HIS A 46 -14.10 16.60 -15.23
C HIS A 46 -14.55 17.64 -16.27
N GLN A 47 -14.13 18.90 -16.14
CA GLN A 47 -14.42 19.93 -17.15
C GLN A 47 -13.84 19.61 -18.53
N ARG A 48 -12.66 18.97 -18.62
CA ARG A 48 -12.09 18.51 -19.88
C ARG A 48 -12.86 17.33 -20.45
N LEU A 49 -13.20 16.35 -19.62
CA LEU A 49 -14.01 15.18 -20.02
C LEU A 49 -15.38 15.60 -20.56
N TRP A 50 -16.10 16.51 -19.91
CA TRP A 50 -17.38 17.02 -20.41
C TRP A 50 -17.23 17.72 -21.77
N ARG A 51 -16.19 18.55 -21.94
CA ARG A 51 -15.92 19.20 -23.22
C ARG A 51 -15.57 18.19 -24.31
N GLY A 52 -14.71 17.22 -24.01
CA GLY A 52 -14.32 16.14 -24.92
C GLY A 52 -15.50 15.25 -25.30
N TRP A 53 -16.37 14.90 -24.35
CA TRP A 53 -17.57 14.10 -24.58
C TRP A 53 -18.50 14.72 -25.63
N ARG A 54 -18.64 16.05 -25.63
CA ARG A 54 -19.44 16.79 -26.62
C ARG A 54 -18.81 16.84 -28.01
N GLN A 55 -17.49 16.66 -28.11
CA GLN A 55 -16.74 16.74 -29.37
C GLN A 55 -16.63 15.40 -30.12
N VAL A 56 -16.96 14.27 -29.46
CA VAL A 56 -16.93 12.94 -30.08
C VAL A 56 -18.31 12.52 -30.61
N ASP A 57 -18.32 11.64 -31.60
CA ASP A 57 -19.54 11.09 -32.21
C ASP A 57 -20.21 10.03 -31.33
N GLU A 58 -21.45 9.66 -31.68
CA GLU A 58 -22.24 8.70 -30.91
C GLU A 58 -21.60 7.30 -30.87
N ARG A 59 -20.95 6.88 -31.96
CA ARG A 59 -20.22 5.61 -32.01
C ARG A 59 -19.09 5.57 -30.98
N THR A 60 -18.29 6.64 -30.89
CA THR A 60 -17.21 6.76 -29.91
C THR A 60 -17.76 6.77 -28.49
N ARG A 61 -18.89 7.45 -28.23
CA ARG A 61 -19.54 7.43 -26.92
C ARG A 61 -20.01 6.03 -26.53
N GLN A 62 -20.58 5.28 -27.47
CA GLN A 62 -20.99 3.89 -27.25
C GLN A 62 -19.79 2.99 -26.93
N LEU A 63 -18.69 3.13 -27.67
CA LEU A 63 -17.44 2.41 -27.38
C LEU A 63 -16.88 2.80 -26.00
N ALA A 64 -16.88 4.09 -25.66
CA ALA A 64 -16.37 4.59 -24.39
C ALA A 64 -17.11 4.03 -23.16
N ARG A 65 -18.43 3.78 -23.29
CA ARG A 65 -19.22 3.11 -22.24
C ARG A 65 -18.80 1.66 -21.99
N ALA A 66 -18.16 1.01 -22.97
CA ALA A 66 -17.69 -0.37 -22.86
C ALA A 66 -16.20 -0.48 -22.49
N TRP A 67 -15.43 0.61 -22.55
CA TRP A 67 -14.02 0.60 -22.15
C TRP A 67 -13.84 0.17 -20.71
N LEU A 68 -12.71 -0.51 -20.45
CA LEU A 68 -12.34 -1.02 -19.12
C LEU A 68 -13.52 -1.73 -18.45
N ASP A 69 -13.99 -2.83 -19.05
CA ASP A 69 -15.13 -3.64 -18.57
C ASP A 69 -16.43 -2.86 -18.27
N GLY A 70 -16.59 -1.66 -18.86
CA GLY A 70 -17.77 -0.83 -18.71
C GLY A 70 -17.89 -0.13 -17.36
N ARG A 71 -16.84 -0.15 -16.52
CA ARG A 71 -16.87 0.45 -15.18
C ARG A 71 -17.19 1.94 -15.15
N PHE A 72 -16.98 2.65 -16.25
CA PHE A 72 -17.24 4.09 -16.38
C PHE A 72 -18.57 4.41 -17.07
N ALA A 73 -19.39 3.41 -17.41
CA ALA A 73 -20.65 3.62 -18.12
C ALA A 73 -21.60 4.59 -17.39
N ALA A 74 -21.69 4.49 -16.06
CA ALA A 74 -22.51 5.41 -15.25
C ALA A 74 -22.01 6.86 -15.34
N PHE A 75 -20.70 7.06 -15.31
CA PHE A 75 -20.09 8.39 -15.43
C PHE A 75 -20.28 8.96 -16.84
N CYS A 76 -20.10 8.13 -17.88
CA CYS A 76 -20.41 8.50 -19.26
C CYS A 76 -21.87 8.94 -19.42
N ALA A 77 -22.82 8.27 -18.77
CA ALA A 77 -24.23 8.68 -18.78
C ALA A 77 -24.46 10.03 -18.08
N TRP A 78 -23.63 10.43 -17.13
CA TRP A 78 -23.70 11.77 -16.52
C TRP A 78 -23.21 12.86 -17.49
N MET A 79 -22.19 12.56 -18.30
CA MET A 79 -21.66 13.50 -19.30
C MET A 79 -22.65 13.83 -20.42
N ASP A 80 -23.72 13.04 -20.57
CA ASP A 80 -24.83 13.35 -21.48
C ASP A 80 -25.61 14.60 -21.05
N GLN A 81 -25.50 15.00 -19.77
CA GLN A 81 -26.09 16.23 -19.23
C GLN A 81 -25.14 17.44 -19.35
N PRO A 82 -25.64 18.68 -19.40
CA PRO A 82 -24.79 19.87 -19.40
C PRO A 82 -23.92 19.96 -18.13
N TRP A 83 -22.69 20.46 -18.28
CA TRP A 83 -21.77 20.63 -17.15
C TRP A 83 -22.31 21.64 -16.15
N ASP A 84 -22.90 22.74 -16.63
CA ASP A 84 -23.42 23.87 -15.88
C ASP A 84 -24.78 23.62 -15.20
N ALA A 85 -25.40 22.47 -15.43
CA ALA A 85 -26.65 22.13 -14.75
C ALA A 85 -26.40 21.84 -13.25
N PRO A 86 -27.11 22.49 -12.30
CA PRO A 86 -26.95 22.24 -10.86
C PRO A 86 -27.10 20.76 -10.48
N ALA A 87 -28.01 20.04 -11.15
CA ALA A 87 -28.23 18.61 -10.94
C ALA A 87 -27.00 17.75 -11.29
N THR A 88 -26.15 18.17 -12.24
CA THR A 88 -24.91 17.47 -12.59
C THR A 88 -23.91 17.55 -11.43
N TRP A 89 -23.74 18.73 -10.84
CA TRP A 89 -22.80 18.93 -9.73
C TRP A 89 -23.27 18.26 -8.45
N GLN A 90 -24.57 18.35 -8.13
CA GLN A 90 -25.16 17.64 -7.00
C GLN A 90 -24.97 16.12 -7.13
N ARG A 91 -25.17 15.56 -8.33
CA ARG A 91 -24.96 14.13 -8.59
C ARG A 91 -23.49 13.73 -8.46
N LEU A 92 -22.57 14.53 -9.00
CA LEU A 92 -21.12 14.30 -8.84
C LEU A 92 -20.71 14.36 -7.37
N ALA A 93 -21.16 15.38 -6.65
CA ALA A 93 -20.91 15.54 -5.22
C ALA A 93 -21.44 14.35 -4.42
N LEU A 94 -22.68 13.94 -4.67
CA LEU A 94 -23.30 12.77 -4.04
C LEU A 94 -22.50 11.50 -4.33
N ALA A 95 -22.14 11.25 -5.60
CA ALA A 95 -21.33 10.10 -5.97
C ALA A 95 -19.98 10.08 -5.25
N HIS A 96 -19.29 11.21 -5.12
CA HIS A 96 -18.01 11.27 -4.40
C HIS A 96 -18.15 11.14 -2.87
N LEU A 97 -19.30 11.49 -2.30
CA LEU A 97 -19.54 11.43 -0.85
C LEU A 97 -20.18 10.10 -0.39
N GLU A 98 -20.95 9.42 -1.23
CA GLU A 98 -21.64 8.15 -0.88
C GLU A 98 -20.75 6.91 -1.06
N HIS A 99 -19.84 6.94 -2.02
CA HIS A 99 -18.86 5.89 -2.19
C HIS A 99 -17.76 6.10 -1.14
N GLY A 100 -18.00 5.62 0.08
CA GLY A 100 -16.96 5.50 1.09
C GLY A 100 -15.76 4.70 0.56
N PRO A 101 -14.61 4.67 1.25
CA PRO A 101 -13.35 4.10 0.77
C PRO A 101 -13.37 2.61 0.36
N ARG A 102 -14.52 1.93 0.41
CA ARG A 102 -14.69 0.50 0.12
C ARG A 102 -15.85 0.15 -0.83
N GLY A 103 -16.57 1.12 -1.41
CA GLY A 103 -17.70 0.84 -2.31
C GLY A 103 -17.46 1.35 -3.72
N SER A 104 -17.36 0.45 -4.70
CA SER A 104 -17.14 0.69 -6.14
C SER A 104 -15.90 1.55 -6.47
N GLY A 105 -14.83 0.87 -6.91
CA GLY A 105 -13.51 1.47 -7.13
C GLY A 105 -13.42 2.47 -8.29
N ALA A 106 -14.50 3.13 -8.70
CA ALA A 106 -14.56 3.95 -9.90
C ALA A 106 -14.24 5.44 -9.71
N LEU A 107 -14.36 5.97 -8.49
CA LEU A 107 -14.07 7.38 -8.22
C LEU A 107 -13.33 7.49 -6.87
N PRO A 108 -12.15 8.12 -6.85
CA PRO A 108 -11.40 8.39 -5.64
C PRO A 108 -12.03 9.59 -4.93
N ILE A 109 -11.92 9.55 -3.62
CA ILE A 109 -12.69 10.39 -2.71
C ILE A 109 -11.84 11.61 -2.37
N ALA A 110 -12.36 12.82 -2.64
CA ALA A 110 -11.75 14.06 -2.19
C ALA A 110 -12.88 15.03 -1.79
N PRO A 111 -13.16 15.18 -0.49
CA PRO A 111 -14.18 16.12 -0.01
C PRO A 111 -13.91 17.56 -0.45
N ASP A 112 -12.64 17.98 -0.51
CA ASP A 112 -12.23 19.29 -1.02
C ASP A 112 -12.61 19.52 -2.48
N TYR A 113 -12.63 18.47 -3.32
CA TYR A 113 -13.11 18.60 -4.70
C TYR A 113 -14.61 18.92 -4.72
N VAL A 114 -15.38 18.26 -3.85
CA VAL A 114 -16.82 18.53 -3.70
C VAL A 114 -17.05 19.96 -3.22
N LEU A 115 -16.23 20.47 -2.31
CA LEU A 115 -16.26 21.88 -1.91
C LEU A 115 -15.98 22.81 -3.09
N LEU A 116 -14.89 22.61 -3.82
CA LEU A 116 -14.56 23.44 -4.99
C LEU A 116 -15.65 23.38 -6.08
N LEU A 117 -16.26 22.22 -6.28
CA LEU A 117 -17.35 22.02 -7.23
C LEU A 117 -18.60 22.81 -6.81
N LEU A 118 -18.97 22.75 -5.53
CA LEU A 118 -20.17 23.37 -4.99
C LEU A 118 -19.99 24.87 -4.64
N LEU A 119 -18.77 25.39 -4.65
CA LEU A 119 -18.45 26.81 -4.46
C LEU A 119 -18.48 27.63 -5.77
N GLN A 120 -18.67 27.00 -6.93
CA GLN A 120 -18.84 27.70 -8.19
C GLN A 120 -20.10 28.60 -8.14
N PRO A 121 -20.04 29.85 -8.62
CA PRO A 121 -21.13 30.81 -8.45
C PRO A 121 -22.43 30.29 -9.05
N GLN A 122 -23.45 30.16 -8.21
CA GLN A 122 -24.80 29.75 -8.56
C GLN A 122 -25.76 30.79 -7.98
N GLY A 123 -26.73 31.25 -8.77
CA GLY A 123 -27.88 31.93 -8.17
C GLY A 123 -28.58 30.96 -7.22
N GLU A 124 -28.75 31.38 -5.97
CA GLU A 124 -29.44 30.70 -4.85
C GLU A 124 -28.86 29.35 -4.35
N ASP A 125 -28.57 29.30 -3.05
CA ASP A 125 -28.03 28.13 -2.35
C ASP A 125 -29.13 27.05 -2.15
N HIS A 126 -29.22 26.10 -3.09
CA HIS A 126 -30.13 24.95 -2.98
C HIS A 126 -29.85 24.10 -1.71
N PRO A 127 -30.85 23.73 -0.88
CA PRO A 127 -30.64 23.05 0.40
C PRO A 127 -29.78 21.77 0.29
N VAL A 128 -29.98 20.96 -0.75
CA VAL A 128 -29.16 19.75 -1.01
C VAL A 128 -27.69 20.08 -1.26
N ALA A 129 -27.38 21.17 -1.97
CA ALA A 129 -26.00 21.60 -2.20
C ALA A 129 -25.36 22.10 -0.89
N ALA A 130 -26.16 22.74 -0.04
CA ALA A 130 -25.80 23.10 1.32
C ALA A 130 -25.41 21.84 2.13
N TRP A 131 -26.30 20.83 2.20
CA TRP A 131 -26.01 19.55 2.86
C TRP A 131 -24.74 18.84 2.34
N LEU A 132 -24.54 18.79 1.03
CA LEU A 132 -23.34 18.18 0.43
C LEU A 132 -22.06 18.96 0.79
N ARG A 133 -22.11 20.29 0.89
CA ARG A 133 -21.01 21.12 1.39
C ARG A 133 -20.68 20.79 2.85
N LEU A 134 -21.69 20.62 3.72
CA LEU A 134 -21.48 20.19 5.10
C LEU A 134 -20.70 18.88 5.19
N ARG A 135 -21.19 17.85 4.50
CA ARG A 135 -20.55 16.53 4.48
C ARG A 135 -19.11 16.62 4.01
N ALA A 136 -18.87 17.39 2.97
CA ALA A 136 -17.54 17.58 2.42
C ALA A 136 -16.61 18.33 3.39
N GLN A 137 -17.09 19.36 4.10
CA GLN A 137 -16.33 20.07 5.13
C GLN A 137 -15.92 19.14 6.28
N VAL A 138 -16.83 18.31 6.78
CA VAL A 138 -16.50 17.38 7.89
C VAL A 138 -15.52 16.29 7.47
N ALA A 139 -15.64 15.81 6.23
CA ALA A 139 -14.73 14.82 5.69
C ALA A 139 -13.34 15.39 5.35
N ALA A 140 -13.24 16.67 4.98
CA ALA A 140 -11.97 17.40 4.80
C ALA A 140 -11.34 17.87 6.12
N GLY A 141 -12.19 18.16 7.11
CA GLY A 141 -11.77 18.73 8.38
C GLY A 141 -10.84 17.81 9.18
N PRO A 142 -9.99 18.39 10.05
CA PRO A 142 -9.05 17.64 10.86
C PRO A 142 -9.76 16.54 11.66
N GLN A 143 -9.01 15.48 11.96
CA GLN A 143 -9.52 14.35 12.75
C GLN A 143 -10.00 14.78 14.14
N SER A 144 -9.45 15.89 14.66
CA SER A 144 -9.89 16.61 15.85
C SER A 144 -10.40 17.98 15.42
N LEU A 145 -11.63 18.33 15.79
CA LEU A 145 -12.17 19.68 15.68
C LEU A 145 -12.26 20.25 17.10
N SER A 146 -12.03 21.54 17.27
CA SER A 146 -12.37 22.20 18.53
C SER A 146 -13.90 22.26 18.71
N ALA A 147 -14.36 22.42 19.96
CA ALA A 147 -15.79 22.54 20.25
C ALA A 147 -16.43 23.72 19.49
N ASP A 148 -15.70 24.84 19.38
CA ASP A 148 -16.16 26.04 18.67
C ASP A 148 -16.28 25.83 17.15
N GLU A 149 -15.40 25.02 16.54
CA GLU A 149 -15.44 24.70 15.11
C GLU A 149 -16.57 23.72 14.78
N ALA A 150 -16.87 22.79 15.68
CA ALA A 150 -17.79 21.70 15.41
C ALA A 150 -19.24 21.98 15.83
N ALA A 151 -19.48 22.83 16.84
CA ALA A 151 -20.81 23.27 17.23
C ALA A 151 -21.67 23.83 16.08
N PRO A 152 -21.17 24.72 15.19
CA PRO A 152 -21.96 25.21 14.06
C PRO A 152 -22.24 24.10 13.03
N LEU A 153 -21.29 23.19 12.78
CA LEU A 153 -21.47 22.07 11.85
C LEU A 153 -22.51 21.08 12.37
N LEU A 154 -22.52 20.84 13.69
CA LEU A 154 -23.46 19.98 14.38
C LEU A 154 -24.88 20.54 14.34
N SER A 155 -25.04 21.82 14.67
CA SER A 155 -26.32 22.54 14.58
C SER A 155 -26.89 22.46 13.16
N TRP A 156 -26.03 22.67 12.16
CA TRP A 156 -26.46 22.61 10.77
C TRP A 156 -26.79 21.19 10.30
N ALA A 157 -26.08 20.16 10.76
CA ALA A 157 -26.42 18.77 10.48
C ALA A 157 -27.81 18.40 11.01
N LEU A 158 -28.14 18.84 12.23
CA LEU A 158 -29.46 18.65 12.85
C LEU A 158 -30.56 19.36 12.05
N GLN A 159 -30.36 20.62 11.69
CA GLN A 159 -31.29 21.39 10.85
C GLN A 159 -31.51 20.73 9.48
N ALA A 160 -30.45 20.18 8.87
CA ALA A 160 -30.56 19.49 7.58
C ALA A 160 -31.38 18.19 7.67
N ILE A 161 -31.31 17.48 8.80
CA ILE A 161 -32.15 16.31 9.08
C ILE A 161 -33.61 16.75 9.27
N GLU A 162 -33.86 17.77 10.10
CA GLU A 162 -35.20 18.29 10.39
C GLU A 162 -35.90 18.82 9.12
N ALA A 163 -35.15 19.48 8.25
CA ALA A 163 -35.65 19.99 6.97
C ALA A 163 -35.85 18.89 5.90
N GLY A 164 -35.54 17.63 6.18
CA GLY A 164 -35.65 16.51 5.24
C GLY A 164 -34.66 16.57 4.06
N VAL A 165 -33.61 17.39 4.18
CA VAL A 165 -32.60 17.61 3.14
C VAL A 165 -31.50 16.54 3.23
N ALA A 166 -31.14 16.14 4.45
CA ALA A 166 -30.21 15.04 4.71
C ALA A 166 -30.98 13.72 4.81
N PRO A 167 -30.59 12.65 4.08
CA PRO A 167 -31.12 11.32 4.35
C PRO A 167 -30.88 10.96 5.82
N GLN A 168 -31.93 10.59 6.55
CA GLN A 168 -31.91 10.49 8.01
C GLN A 168 -30.72 9.68 8.56
N ALA A 169 -30.44 8.51 7.98
CA ALA A 169 -29.29 7.69 8.37
C ALA A 169 -27.92 8.36 8.09
N GLN A 170 -27.78 9.06 6.96
CA GLN A 170 -26.53 9.77 6.65
C GLN A 170 -26.34 10.98 7.57
N GLY A 171 -27.42 11.71 7.86
CA GLY A 171 -27.44 12.81 8.81
C GLY A 171 -27.01 12.36 10.21
N LEU A 172 -27.64 11.31 10.75
CA LEU A 172 -27.30 10.78 12.07
C LEU A 172 -25.87 10.23 12.15
N ALA A 173 -25.37 9.60 11.08
CA ALA A 173 -23.98 9.14 11.03
C ALA A 173 -22.98 10.31 11.07
N LEU A 174 -23.32 11.44 10.43
CA LEU A 174 -22.52 12.66 10.49
C LEU A 174 -22.56 13.30 11.88
N VAL A 175 -23.74 13.37 12.51
CA VAL A 175 -23.91 13.83 13.89
C VAL A 175 -23.07 12.98 14.84
N PHE A 176 -23.06 11.65 14.67
CA PHE A 176 -22.19 10.75 15.44
C PHE A 176 -20.71 11.10 15.29
N ASP A 177 -20.19 11.21 14.05
CA ASP A 177 -18.77 11.53 13.83
C ASP A 177 -18.40 12.89 14.42
N LEU A 178 -19.20 13.92 14.18
CA LEU A 178 -19.00 15.26 14.76
C LEU A 178 -18.98 15.19 16.29
N ALA A 179 -19.98 14.56 16.92
CA ALA A 179 -20.06 14.43 18.37
C ALA A 179 -18.84 13.69 18.96
N VAL A 180 -18.32 12.66 18.27
CA VAL A 180 -17.07 11.97 18.67
C VAL A 180 -15.87 12.92 18.60
N ARG A 181 -15.76 13.73 17.54
CA ARG A 181 -14.65 14.69 17.39
C ARG A 181 -14.71 15.84 18.41
N CYS A 182 -15.91 16.25 18.83
CA CYS A 182 -16.12 17.29 19.84
C CYS A 182 -15.89 16.81 21.27
N GLY A 183 -15.87 15.50 21.52
CA GLY A 183 -15.95 14.97 22.88
C GLY A 183 -17.34 15.12 23.50
N GLU A 184 -18.41 14.99 22.71
CA GLU A 184 -19.83 15.01 23.13
C GLU A 184 -20.39 13.57 23.20
N PRO A 185 -20.06 12.77 24.23
CA PRO A 185 -20.37 11.34 24.28
C PRO A 185 -21.87 11.04 24.29
N ASP A 186 -22.69 11.94 24.84
CA ASP A 186 -24.12 11.76 25.00
C ASP A 186 -24.85 11.92 23.67
N LEU A 187 -24.44 12.91 22.87
CA LEU A 187 -24.99 13.10 21.53
C LEU A 187 -24.53 12.00 20.57
N ALA A 188 -23.26 11.58 20.66
CA ALA A 188 -22.76 10.42 19.91
C ALA A 188 -23.59 9.17 20.25
N LEU A 189 -23.85 8.92 21.53
CA LEU A 189 -24.69 7.81 21.98
C LEU A 189 -26.11 7.90 21.41
N GLN A 190 -26.75 9.06 21.47
CA GLN A 190 -28.10 9.27 20.93
C GLN A 190 -28.18 9.00 19.42
N ALA A 191 -27.23 9.55 18.65
CA ALA A 191 -27.17 9.34 17.20
C ALA A 191 -26.96 7.85 16.86
N GLN A 192 -26.08 7.16 17.60
CA GLN A 192 -25.81 5.74 17.43
C GLN A 192 -27.06 4.88 17.72
N VAL A 193 -27.79 5.18 18.81
CA VAL A 193 -29.03 4.48 19.18
C VAL A 193 -30.10 4.65 18.10
N GLN A 194 -30.30 5.87 17.60
CA GLN A 194 -31.25 6.14 16.53
C GLN A 194 -30.87 5.38 15.25
N LEU A 195 -29.60 5.33 14.87
CA LEU A 195 -29.13 4.55 13.71
C LEU A 195 -29.40 3.06 13.85
N ILE A 196 -29.21 2.50 15.05
CA ILE A 196 -29.52 1.09 15.32
C ILE A 196 -31.03 0.87 15.23
N GLY A 197 -31.85 1.75 15.80
CA GLY A 197 -33.32 1.69 15.72
C GLY A 197 -33.85 1.77 14.28
N LEU A 198 -33.18 2.51 13.41
CA LEU A 198 -33.48 2.60 11.97
C LEU A 198 -32.97 1.41 11.14
N GLY A 199 -32.26 0.45 11.75
CA GLY A 199 -31.59 -0.63 11.01
C GLY A 199 -30.44 -0.14 10.12
N ALA A 200 -29.92 1.05 10.38
CA ALA A 200 -28.95 1.75 9.55
C ALA A 200 -27.56 1.88 10.19
N ALA A 201 -27.23 1.03 11.17
CA ALA A 201 -25.94 1.04 11.87
C ALA A 201 -24.71 0.88 10.94
N GLN A 202 -24.91 0.34 9.74
CA GLN A 202 -23.89 0.27 8.68
C GLN A 202 -23.46 1.63 8.12
N ALA A 203 -24.24 2.69 8.35
CA ALA A 203 -23.91 4.06 7.96
C ALA A 203 -22.80 4.67 8.85
N LEU A 204 -22.53 4.09 10.02
CA LEU A 204 -21.43 4.51 10.89
C LEU A 204 -20.09 4.21 10.22
N ASP A 205 -19.24 5.22 10.14
CA ASP A 205 -17.85 5.05 9.73
C ASP A 205 -17.10 4.19 10.76
N PRO A 206 -16.45 3.07 10.34
CA PRO A 206 -15.70 2.22 11.26
C PRO A 206 -14.58 2.96 12.00
N ALA A 207 -13.94 3.97 11.41
CA ALA A 207 -12.87 4.71 12.08
C ALA A 207 -13.44 5.66 13.15
N ALA A 208 -14.53 6.37 12.87
CA ALA A 208 -15.26 7.15 13.89
C ALA A 208 -15.75 6.26 15.04
N TRP A 209 -16.32 5.09 14.72
CA TRP A 209 -16.77 4.14 15.74
C TRP A 209 -15.60 3.57 16.57
N LEU A 210 -14.47 3.24 15.92
CA LEU A 210 -13.25 2.83 16.61
C LEU A 210 -12.75 3.92 17.57
N ARG A 211 -12.73 5.19 17.14
CA ARG A 211 -12.34 6.33 17.99
C ARG A 211 -13.24 6.45 19.23
N TRP A 212 -14.55 6.41 19.04
CA TRP A 212 -15.51 6.44 20.15
C TRP A 212 -15.28 5.30 21.13
N LEU A 213 -15.05 4.09 20.61
CA LEU A 213 -14.87 2.89 21.44
C LEU A 213 -13.54 2.92 22.20
N GLN A 214 -12.42 3.18 21.50
CA GLN A 214 -11.07 2.98 22.03
C GLN A 214 -10.63 4.07 23.02
N GLY A 215 -11.15 5.30 22.88
CA GLY A 215 -10.69 6.47 23.64
C GLY A 215 -9.27 6.89 23.28
N GLU A 216 -8.44 7.16 24.29
CA GLU A 216 -7.05 7.61 24.11
C GLU A 216 -6.08 6.50 23.69
N GLN A 217 -6.39 5.25 24.03
CA GLN A 217 -5.51 4.10 23.77
C GLN A 217 -5.99 3.31 22.55
N PRO A 218 -5.11 3.00 21.58
CA PRO A 218 -5.51 2.44 20.30
C PRO A 218 -5.90 0.95 20.39
N LEU A 219 -7.06 0.59 19.85
CA LEU A 219 -7.47 -0.80 19.64
C LEU A 219 -7.20 -1.22 18.19
N ALA A 220 -5.93 -1.19 17.77
CA ALA A 220 -5.54 -1.41 16.36
C ALA A 220 -4.82 -2.74 16.12
N LEU A 221 -5.46 -3.63 15.37
CA LEU A 221 -4.90 -4.88 14.84
C LEU A 221 -4.49 -4.70 13.37
N ARG A 222 -3.70 -5.64 12.84
CA ARG A 222 -3.36 -5.66 11.40
C ARG A 222 -4.61 -5.86 10.54
N GLU A 223 -4.57 -5.34 9.30
CA GLU A 223 -5.76 -5.17 8.46
C GLU A 223 -6.61 -6.40 8.13
N PRO A 224 -6.14 -7.67 8.05
CA PRO A 224 -7.10 -8.77 7.91
C PRO A 224 -7.83 -9.10 9.23
N MET A 225 -7.26 -8.74 10.37
CA MET A 225 -7.82 -9.02 11.71
C MET A 225 -8.75 -7.89 12.18
N GLN A 226 -8.42 -6.64 11.87
CA GLN A 226 -9.23 -5.48 12.27
C GLN A 226 -10.68 -5.58 11.74
N GLY A 227 -10.84 -5.97 10.47
CA GLY A 227 -12.16 -6.10 9.84
C GLY A 227 -13.03 -7.24 10.40
N GLN A 228 -12.45 -8.18 11.15
CA GLN A 228 -13.20 -9.31 11.71
C GLN A 228 -14.09 -8.86 12.88
N TRP A 229 -13.64 -7.91 13.68
CA TRP A 229 -14.36 -7.43 14.87
C TRP A 229 -14.88 -5.98 14.73
N LEU A 230 -14.28 -5.15 13.87
CA LEU A 230 -14.71 -3.78 13.68
C LEU A 230 -15.89 -3.69 12.68
N GLN A 231 -17.10 -4.09 13.10
CA GLN A 231 -18.28 -4.17 12.23
C GLN A 231 -19.49 -3.39 12.80
N PRO A 232 -19.62 -2.08 12.53
CA PRO A 232 -20.74 -1.27 13.02
C PRO A 232 -22.12 -1.84 12.63
N ARG A 233 -22.26 -2.44 11.45
CA ARG A 233 -23.51 -3.10 11.00
C ARG A 233 -24.03 -4.18 11.95
N ARG A 234 -23.16 -4.81 12.75
CA ARG A 234 -23.52 -5.87 13.69
C ARG A 234 -23.94 -5.32 15.05
N LEU A 235 -23.86 -4.01 15.28
CA LEU A 235 -24.23 -3.39 16.56
C LEU A 235 -25.69 -3.61 16.95
N ALA A 236 -26.59 -3.86 15.99
CA ALA A 236 -27.98 -4.23 16.27
C ALA A 236 -28.11 -5.63 16.91
N GLN A 237 -27.12 -6.51 16.74
CA GLN A 237 -27.16 -7.90 17.22
C GLN A 237 -26.76 -7.97 18.71
N PRO A 238 -27.63 -8.46 19.62
CA PRO A 238 -27.29 -8.61 21.04
C PRO A 238 -26.05 -9.47 21.27
N ALA A 239 -25.95 -10.61 20.58
CA ALA A 239 -24.80 -11.52 20.63
C ALA A 239 -23.47 -10.82 20.31
N TRP A 240 -23.48 -9.88 19.35
CA TRP A 240 -22.28 -9.14 18.97
C TRP A 240 -21.84 -8.15 20.06
N ARG A 241 -22.81 -7.44 20.67
CA ARG A 241 -22.54 -6.53 21.79
C ARG A 241 -22.02 -7.30 23.01
N ALA A 242 -22.63 -8.45 23.32
CA ALA A 242 -22.17 -9.36 24.36
C ALA A 242 -20.70 -9.79 24.13
N GLN A 243 -20.37 -10.16 22.88
CA GLN A 243 -19.01 -10.55 22.52
C GLN A 243 -18.01 -9.39 22.69
N LEU A 244 -18.36 -8.16 22.31
CA LEU A 244 -17.54 -6.97 22.56
C LEU A 244 -17.31 -6.76 24.06
N ARG A 245 -18.36 -6.84 24.89
CA ARG A 245 -18.24 -6.71 26.36
C ARG A 245 -17.39 -7.80 26.98
N GLN A 246 -17.43 -9.02 26.47
CA GLN A 246 -16.62 -10.12 26.99
C GLN A 246 -15.11 -9.88 26.78
N HIS A 247 -14.74 -9.31 25.63
CA HIS A 247 -13.34 -9.18 25.19
C HIS A 247 -12.72 -7.82 25.52
N LEU A 248 -13.51 -6.74 25.63
CA LEU A 248 -13.02 -5.39 25.92
C LEU A 248 -13.34 -4.99 27.37
N ARG A 249 -12.43 -5.24 28.30
CA ARG A 249 -12.66 -5.14 29.75
C ARG A 249 -12.32 -3.78 30.35
N ARG A 250 -11.67 -2.88 29.63
CA ARG A 250 -11.32 -1.55 30.15
C ARG A 250 -12.56 -0.79 30.69
N PRO A 251 -12.48 -0.16 31.88
CA PRO A 251 -13.63 0.50 32.50
C PRO A 251 -14.32 1.54 31.62
N GLY A 252 -13.55 2.39 30.93
CA GLY A 252 -14.10 3.40 30.01
C GLY A 252 -14.84 2.78 28.82
N VAL A 253 -14.35 1.66 28.28
CA VAL A 253 -14.99 0.93 27.18
C VAL A 253 -16.26 0.24 27.67
N GLN A 254 -16.20 -0.42 28.83
CA GLN A 254 -17.37 -1.05 29.47
C GLN A 254 -18.47 -0.05 29.78
N ALA A 255 -18.13 1.13 30.31
CA ALA A 255 -19.09 2.19 30.59
C ALA A 255 -19.80 2.65 29.31
N ARG A 256 -19.06 2.86 28.21
CA ARG A 256 -19.65 3.22 26.91
C ARG A 256 -20.59 2.14 26.37
N LEU A 257 -20.18 0.87 26.43
CA LEU A 257 -21.00 -0.26 25.99
C LEU A 257 -22.26 -0.44 26.86
N ALA A 258 -22.14 -0.31 28.18
CA ALA A 258 -23.26 -0.40 29.10
C ALA A 258 -24.29 0.72 28.86
N ARG A 259 -23.83 1.95 28.63
CA ARG A 259 -24.71 3.09 28.28
C ARG A 259 -25.44 2.85 26.95
N LEU A 260 -24.75 2.26 25.96
CA LEU A 260 -25.37 1.87 24.69
C LEU A 260 -26.47 0.82 24.88
N GLU A 261 -26.21 -0.23 25.65
CA GLU A 261 -27.21 -1.28 25.90
C GLU A 261 -28.41 -0.77 26.69
N GLN A 262 -28.15 0.07 27.71
CA GLN A 262 -29.21 0.73 28.48
C GLN A 262 -30.09 1.60 27.57
N ALA A 263 -29.49 2.40 26.68
CA ALA A 263 -30.22 3.26 25.77
C ALA A 263 -30.99 2.49 24.68
N LEU A 264 -30.55 1.26 24.35
CA LEU A 264 -31.26 0.35 23.46
C LEU A 264 -32.39 -0.43 24.15
N GLY A 265 -32.55 -0.29 25.48
CA GLY A 265 -33.60 -1.00 26.24
C GLY A 265 -33.35 -2.50 26.41
N VAL A 266 -32.09 -2.95 26.31
CA VAL A 266 -31.74 -4.38 26.45
C VAL A 266 -31.62 -4.70 27.94
N ALA A 267 -32.43 -5.62 28.45
CA ALA A 267 -32.32 -6.10 29.82
C ALA A 267 -30.98 -6.84 30.02
N ALA A 268 -30.31 -6.62 31.16
CA ALA A 268 -29.01 -7.23 31.46
C ALA A 268 -29.03 -8.77 31.37
N ASP A 269 -30.20 -9.39 31.58
CA ASP A 269 -30.39 -10.85 31.59
C ASP A 269 -30.52 -11.48 30.18
N GLU A 270 -30.85 -10.71 29.12
CA GLU A 270 -30.89 -11.22 27.73
C GLU A 270 -29.48 -11.41 27.13
N VAL A 271 -28.47 -10.74 27.70
CA VAL A 271 -27.07 -10.77 27.26
C VAL A 271 -26.38 -12.09 27.66
N ALA A 272 -26.83 -12.73 28.74
CA ALA A 272 -26.23 -13.96 29.26
C ALA A 272 -26.64 -15.23 28.50
N GLY A 273 -27.75 -15.19 27.73
CA GLY A 273 -28.37 -16.37 27.12
C GLY A 273 -28.14 -16.60 25.62
N SER A 274 -27.55 -15.63 24.88
CA SER A 274 -27.45 -15.73 23.41
C SER A 274 -26.04 -15.49 22.85
N ALA A 275 -25.20 -16.52 22.90
CA ALA A 275 -24.30 -16.98 21.82
C ALA A 275 -23.18 -17.87 22.39
N GLN A 276 -22.92 -19.01 21.73
CA GLN A 276 -21.56 -19.52 21.62
C GLN A 276 -20.88 -18.73 20.49
N PRO A 277 -19.90 -17.87 20.78
CA PRO A 277 -19.13 -17.22 19.74
C PRO A 277 -18.05 -18.18 19.22
N ASP A 278 -17.57 -17.94 17.99
CA ASP A 278 -16.23 -18.35 17.54
C ASP A 278 -15.16 -17.60 18.38
N SER A 279 -15.11 -17.82 19.70
CA SER A 279 -14.13 -17.21 20.61
C SER A 279 -12.68 -17.62 20.28
N ASP A 280 -12.51 -18.62 19.42
CA ASP A 280 -11.22 -19.12 18.95
C ASP A 280 -10.62 -18.33 17.80
N ALA A 281 -11.38 -17.43 17.15
CA ALA A 281 -10.87 -16.61 16.06
C ALA A 281 -9.71 -15.73 16.56
N ALA A 282 -8.57 -15.82 15.89
CA ALA A 282 -7.32 -15.17 16.30
C ALA A 282 -7.46 -13.65 16.54
N ALA A 283 -8.39 -12.99 15.84
CA ALA A 283 -8.66 -11.56 16.01
C ALA A 283 -9.21 -11.21 17.40
N TRP A 284 -10.14 -12.01 17.94
CA TRP A 284 -10.74 -11.75 19.26
C TRP A 284 -9.75 -11.96 20.40
N ARG A 285 -8.93 -13.01 20.32
CA ARG A 285 -7.84 -13.25 21.28
C ARG A 285 -6.81 -12.12 21.27
N ALA A 286 -6.41 -11.66 20.08
CA ALA A 286 -5.49 -10.53 19.95
C ALA A 286 -6.09 -9.23 20.51
N LEU A 287 -7.37 -8.96 20.23
CA LEU A 287 -8.09 -7.79 20.74
C LEU A 287 -8.16 -7.79 22.27
N GLN A 288 -8.55 -8.93 22.86
CA GLN A 288 -8.64 -9.08 24.32
C GLN A 288 -7.28 -8.91 25.00
N ALA A 289 -6.22 -9.47 24.42
CA ALA A 289 -4.87 -9.34 24.94
C ALA A 289 -4.36 -7.89 24.88
N LEU A 290 -4.65 -7.18 23.78
CA LEU A 290 -4.34 -5.76 23.62
C LEU A 290 -5.09 -4.89 24.65
N ASP A 291 -6.41 -5.07 24.75
CA ASP A 291 -7.24 -4.32 25.70
C ASP A 291 -6.81 -4.59 27.16
N GLY A 292 -6.47 -5.83 27.49
CA GLY A 292 -5.91 -6.20 28.79
C GLY A 292 -4.58 -5.51 29.09
N CYS A 293 -3.69 -5.36 28.10
CA CYS A 293 -2.45 -4.60 28.30
C CYS A 293 -2.72 -3.12 28.55
N HIS A 294 -3.67 -2.51 27.86
CA HIS A 294 -4.07 -1.13 28.11
C HIS A 294 -4.74 -0.96 29.49
N ALA A 295 -5.54 -1.92 29.93
CA ALA A 295 -6.11 -1.90 31.29
C ALA A 295 -5.01 -1.94 32.37
N LEU A 296 -3.99 -2.79 32.19
CA LEU A 296 -2.83 -2.81 33.07
C LEU A 296 -2.03 -1.51 32.98
N ALA A 297 -1.94 -0.89 31.79
CA ALA A 297 -1.26 0.39 31.61
C ALA A 297 -1.94 1.51 32.41
N GLU A 298 -3.27 1.60 32.34
CA GLU A 298 -4.10 2.56 33.09
C GLU A 298 -3.94 2.40 34.62
N GLN A 299 -3.57 1.20 35.09
CA GLN A 299 -3.35 0.89 36.50
C GLN A 299 -1.88 1.04 36.94
N GLY A 300 -0.96 1.40 36.04
CA GLY A 300 0.48 1.44 36.35
C GLY A 300 1.09 0.04 36.56
N GLN A 301 0.47 -1.02 36.03
CA GLN A 301 0.83 -2.43 36.27
C GLN A 301 1.29 -3.16 35.01
N LEU A 302 1.54 -2.45 33.91
CA LEU A 302 1.95 -3.05 32.64
C LEU A 302 3.47 -3.25 32.61
N ASN A 303 3.90 -4.46 32.96
CA ASN A 303 5.30 -4.82 32.82
C ASN A 303 5.70 -5.20 31.37
N GLU A 304 7.01 -5.18 31.13
CA GLU A 304 7.64 -5.51 29.86
C GLU A 304 7.26 -6.90 29.34
N ALA A 305 7.22 -7.92 30.21
CA ALA A 305 6.98 -9.30 29.80
C ALA A 305 5.56 -9.47 29.24
N THR A 306 4.57 -8.87 29.89
CA THR A 306 3.17 -8.89 29.45
C THR A 306 3.01 -8.21 28.09
N ALA A 307 3.55 -6.99 27.94
CA ALA A 307 3.50 -6.27 26.67
C ALA A 307 4.20 -7.07 25.55
N GLN A 308 5.38 -7.63 25.84
CA GLN A 308 6.16 -8.38 24.87
C GLN A 308 5.47 -9.67 24.41
N ALA A 309 4.74 -10.35 25.30
CA ALA A 309 3.97 -11.55 24.95
C ALA A 309 2.91 -11.25 23.89
N VAL A 310 2.23 -10.09 23.98
CA VAL A 310 1.23 -9.67 22.99
C VAL A 310 1.87 -9.18 21.70
N ILE A 311 2.94 -8.37 21.79
CA ILE A 311 3.69 -7.87 20.62
C ILE A 311 4.24 -9.03 19.79
N ALA A 312 4.78 -10.07 20.45
CA ALA A 312 5.39 -11.23 19.78
C ALA A 312 4.41 -12.05 18.93
N THR A 313 3.10 -11.92 19.15
CA THR A 313 2.08 -12.58 18.31
C THR A 313 2.07 -12.09 16.87
N GLY A 314 2.58 -10.88 16.62
CA GLY A 314 2.55 -10.23 15.30
C GLY A 314 1.15 -9.80 14.84
N ALA A 315 0.13 -9.88 15.71
CA ALA A 315 -1.26 -9.52 15.39
C ALA A 315 -1.53 -7.99 15.42
N LEU A 316 -0.70 -7.25 16.16
CA LEU A 316 -0.88 -5.82 16.38
C LEU A 316 -0.47 -4.97 15.17
N ALA A 317 -1.21 -3.89 14.95
CA ALA A 317 -0.76 -2.85 14.04
C ALA A 317 0.45 -2.10 14.64
N PRO A 318 1.37 -1.56 13.82
CA PRO A 318 2.54 -0.82 14.31
C PRO A 318 2.23 0.29 15.33
N ALA A 319 1.12 1.02 15.16
CA ALA A 319 0.69 2.06 16.09
C ALA A 319 0.30 1.51 17.48
N ALA A 320 -0.32 0.32 17.55
CA ALA A 320 -0.64 -0.33 18.82
C ALA A 320 0.61 -0.84 19.53
N VAL A 321 1.59 -1.36 18.77
CA VAL A 321 2.91 -1.74 19.32
C VAL A 321 3.59 -0.51 19.94
N ALA A 322 3.66 0.59 19.19
CA ALA A 322 4.27 1.82 19.67
C ALA A 322 3.57 2.37 20.93
N ALA A 323 2.24 2.30 21.02
CA ALA A 323 1.50 2.72 22.21
C ALA A 323 1.79 1.86 23.44
N LEU A 324 1.84 0.52 23.29
CA LEU A 324 2.19 -0.37 24.40
C LEU A 324 3.62 -0.13 24.89
N ASP A 325 4.57 0.06 23.97
CA ASP A 325 5.95 0.36 24.35
C ASP A 325 6.07 1.73 25.05
N ARG A 326 5.33 2.75 24.61
CA ARG A 326 5.27 4.04 25.34
C ARG A 326 4.70 3.87 26.75
N ALA A 327 3.66 3.06 26.91
CA ALA A 327 3.08 2.79 28.24
C ALA A 327 4.07 2.09 29.17
N VAL A 328 4.79 1.06 28.68
CA VAL A 328 5.87 0.41 29.46
C VAL A 328 6.99 1.41 29.76
N ALA A 329 7.36 2.27 28.80
CA ALA A 329 8.38 3.28 29.02
C ALA A 329 7.98 4.29 30.10
N LEU A 330 6.72 4.73 30.13
CA LEU A 330 6.23 5.65 31.15
C LEU A 330 6.36 5.05 32.56
N GLN A 331 5.94 3.79 32.74
CA GLN A 331 6.05 3.11 34.03
C GLN A 331 7.52 2.87 34.43
N ALA A 332 8.38 2.61 33.45
CA ALA A 332 9.82 2.53 33.67
C ALA A 332 10.40 3.88 34.12
N LEU A 333 9.97 5.01 33.53
CA LEU A 333 10.36 6.35 33.99
C LEU A 333 9.89 6.63 35.42
N GLU A 334 8.65 6.29 35.75
CA GLU A 334 8.06 6.48 37.08
C GLU A 334 8.78 5.66 38.16
N SER A 335 9.25 4.47 37.81
CA SER A 335 10.04 3.60 38.70
C SER A 335 11.54 3.90 38.70
N GLY A 336 12.00 4.86 37.88
CA GLY A 336 13.41 5.21 37.74
C GLY A 336 14.25 4.26 36.89
N ASP A 337 13.64 3.28 36.20
CA ASP A 337 14.31 2.41 35.23
C ASP A 337 14.45 3.10 33.86
N LEU A 338 15.38 4.06 33.80
CA LEU A 338 15.65 4.83 32.59
C LEU A 338 16.18 3.97 31.43
N ALA A 339 16.80 2.82 31.73
CA ALA A 339 17.32 1.90 30.73
C ALA A 339 16.18 1.17 30.00
N LEU A 340 15.20 0.63 30.74
CA LEU A 340 13.98 0.06 30.17
C LEU A 340 13.18 1.12 29.41
N ALA A 341 13.02 2.32 29.96
CA ALA A 341 12.33 3.43 29.29
C ALA A 341 12.95 3.73 27.92
N ASN A 342 14.28 3.90 27.88
CA ASN A 342 15.00 4.15 26.63
C ASN A 342 14.80 3.00 25.62
N ARG A 343 14.94 1.73 26.06
CA ARG A 343 14.76 0.55 25.19
C ARG A 343 13.36 0.51 24.57
N ARG A 344 12.33 0.84 25.34
CA ARG A 344 10.94 0.78 24.90
C ARG A 344 10.58 1.94 23.97
N LEU A 345 11.02 3.17 24.27
CA LEU A 345 10.83 4.30 23.35
C LEU A 345 11.57 4.11 22.03
N ALA A 346 12.77 3.56 22.08
CA ALA A 346 13.52 3.14 20.91
C ALA A 346 12.74 2.15 20.03
N HIS A 347 12.12 1.14 20.65
CA HIS A 347 11.30 0.17 19.92
C HIS A 347 10.03 0.83 19.35
N ALA A 348 9.35 1.69 20.11
CA ALA A 348 8.17 2.43 19.65
C ALA A 348 8.46 3.29 18.41
N ARG A 349 9.57 4.05 18.44
CA ARG A 349 10.05 4.85 17.31
C ARG A 349 10.23 4.01 16.05
N ALA A 350 10.86 2.84 16.18
CA ALA A 350 11.15 1.96 15.06
C ALA A 350 9.90 1.38 14.37
N GLN A 351 8.72 1.41 15.01
CA GLN A 351 7.48 0.87 14.43
C GLN A 351 6.80 1.83 13.44
N VAL A 352 6.68 3.13 13.77
CA VAL A 352 5.85 4.08 13.01
C VAL A 352 6.44 5.50 12.84
N ASP A 353 7.74 5.70 13.05
CA ASP A 353 8.33 7.05 13.17
C ASP A 353 7.55 7.92 14.17
N ASP A 354 7.21 7.32 15.31
CA ASP A 354 6.31 7.88 16.31
C ASP A 354 6.84 9.23 16.85
N PRO A 355 6.15 10.36 16.62
CA PRO A 355 6.62 11.68 17.04
C PRO A 355 6.77 11.79 18.56
N GLN A 356 5.86 11.20 19.32
CA GLN A 356 5.87 11.25 20.78
C GLN A 356 7.05 10.44 21.33
N ALA A 357 7.34 9.27 20.75
CA ALA A 357 8.53 8.50 21.13
C ALA A 357 9.83 9.25 20.80
N ARG A 358 9.88 9.98 19.68
CA ARG A 358 11.04 10.84 19.33
C ARG A 358 11.25 11.96 20.34
N GLU A 359 10.18 12.66 20.68
CA GLU A 359 10.21 13.74 21.66
C GLU A 359 10.69 13.24 23.03
N TRP A 360 10.14 12.12 23.50
CA TRP A 360 10.53 11.54 24.78
C TRP A 360 11.98 11.03 24.77
N LEU A 361 12.45 10.41 23.68
CA LEU A 361 13.87 10.06 23.51
C LEU A 361 14.77 11.30 23.52
N ALA A 362 14.36 12.36 22.83
CA ALA A 362 15.10 13.62 22.77
C ALA A 362 15.21 14.30 24.15
N ALA A 363 14.20 14.14 25.00
CA ALA A 363 14.22 14.63 26.38
C ALA A 363 15.03 13.73 27.32
N LEU A 364 14.95 12.40 27.15
CA LEU A 364 15.56 11.43 28.05
C LEU A 364 17.10 11.46 28.02
N TRP A 365 17.72 11.57 26.84
CA TRP A 365 19.19 11.50 26.73
C TRP A 365 19.92 12.67 27.38
N PRO A 366 19.49 13.94 27.24
CA PRO A 366 20.04 15.06 28.00
C PRO A 366 19.88 14.91 29.53
N MET A 367 18.81 14.26 30.00
CA MET A 367 18.63 13.97 31.44
C MET A 367 19.64 12.92 31.94
N LEU A 368 19.98 11.95 31.10
CA LEU A 368 20.96 10.91 31.39
C LEU A 368 22.42 11.41 31.31
N LEU A 369 22.65 12.51 30.59
CA LEU A 369 23.96 13.09 30.29
C LEU A 369 23.92 14.62 30.44
N PRO A 370 23.84 15.15 31.68
CA PRO A 370 23.73 16.58 31.91
C PRO A 370 25.01 17.30 31.44
N ALA A 371 24.84 18.37 30.66
CA ALA A 371 25.94 19.13 30.06
C ALA A 371 26.90 19.77 31.07
N ASP A 372 26.43 19.98 32.30
CA ASP A 372 27.20 20.59 33.38
C ASP A 372 28.13 19.58 34.10
N ASP A 373 28.05 18.28 33.77
CA ASP A 373 28.95 17.26 34.30
C ASP A 373 30.21 17.15 33.41
N PRO A 374 31.39 17.60 33.88
CA PRO A 374 32.63 17.52 33.11
C PRO A 374 33.02 16.08 32.75
N ALA A 375 32.55 15.09 33.53
CA ALA A 375 32.84 13.68 33.30
C ALA A 375 32.07 13.09 32.10
N THR A 376 31.10 13.82 31.53
CA THR A 376 30.31 13.38 30.36
C THR A 376 30.17 14.45 29.27
N ALA A 377 30.99 15.52 29.31
CA ALA A 377 30.81 16.70 28.47
C ALA A 377 30.80 16.41 26.95
N GLN A 378 31.63 15.50 26.45
CA GLN A 378 31.61 15.10 25.04
C GLN A 378 30.35 14.28 24.73
N ALA A 379 30.00 13.30 25.58
CA ALA A 379 28.79 12.50 25.42
C ALA A 379 27.51 13.36 25.47
N ALA A 380 27.44 14.34 26.37
CA ALA A 380 26.35 15.30 26.48
C ALA A 380 26.23 16.17 25.22
N GLY A 381 27.35 16.63 24.65
CA GLY A 381 27.35 17.33 23.38
C GLY A 381 26.81 16.49 22.21
N GLN A 382 27.16 15.19 22.16
CA GLN A 382 26.61 14.26 21.18
C GLN A 382 25.11 13.97 21.41
N ALA A 383 24.70 13.84 22.67
CA ALA A 383 23.31 13.63 23.06
C ALA A 383 22.42 14.83 22.67
N GLU A 384 22.92 16.07 22.84
CA GLU A 384 22.19 17.28 22.44
C GLU A 384 22.10 17.43 20.92
N ALA A 385 23.15 17.05 20.18
CA ALA A 385 23.11 17.00 18.72
C ALA A 385 22.06 16.00 18.23
N LEU A 386 22.03 14.82 18.84
CA LEU A 386 21.02 13.79 18.57
C LEU A 386 19.61 14.28 18.97
N ALA A 387 19.42 14.87 20.14
CA ALA A 387 18.12 15.36 20.60
C ALA A 387 17.54 16.43 19.67
N ARG A 388 18.37 17.35 19.16
CA ARG A 388 17.97 18.30 18.11
C ARG A 388 17.57 17.58 16.84
N ARG A 389 18.36 16.60 16.39
CA ARG A 389 18.05 15.78 15.22
C ARG A 389 16.70 15.06 15.36
N LEU A 390 16.39 14.53 16.54
CA LEU A 390 15.14 13.81 16.77
C LEU A 390 13.92 14.73 16.76
N ARG A 391 14.07 15.97 17.21
CA ARG A 391 13.02 17.01 17.18
C ARG A 391 12.83 17.60 15.78
N ASP A 392 13.93 17.81 15.06
CA ASP A 392 13.97 18.41 13.72
C ASP A 392 14.51 17.40 12.69
N PRO A 393 13.70 16.40 12.28
CA PRO A 393 14.09 15.47 11.23
C PRO A 393 14.28 16.22 9.91
N ALA A 394 15.24 15.77 9.11
CA ALA A 394 15.60 16.44 7.87
C ALA A 394 14.54 16.05 6.85
N PRO A 395 14.29 16.90 5.83
CA PRO A 395 13.44 16.50 4.73
C PRO A 395 13.93 15.15 4.16
N PRO A 396 13.04 14.28 3.66
CA PRO A 396 13.38 12.95 3.14
C PRO A 396 14.47 12.92 2.05
N GLU A 397 14.75 14.07 1.45
CA GLU A 397 15.73 14.26 0.38
C GLU A 397 17.15 14.61 0.90
N ALA A 398 17.29 14.97 2.18
CA ALA A 398 18.58 15.26 2.80
C ALA A 398 19.21 13.98 3.37
N GLU A 399 20.54 13.90 3.33
CA GLU A 399 21.32 12.79 3.87
C GLU A 399 21.06 12.64 5.38
N ASP A 400 20.17 11.72 5.75
CA ASP A 400 19.90 11.38 7.15
C ASP A 400 20.84 10.28 7.62
N ASP A 401 21.69 10.57 8.60
CA ASP A 401 22.57 9.56 9.24
C ASP A 401 22.38 9.54 10.76
N GLU A 402 21.13 9.41 11.22
CA GLU A 402 20.79 9.21 12.65
C GLU A 402 21.59 8.04 13.26
N ALA A 403 21.74 6.93 12.55
CA ALA A 403 22.56 5.79 12.96
C ALA A 403 24.04 6.18 13.21
N ALA A 404 24.65 7.04 12.39
CA ALA A 404 25.98 7.57 12.68
C ALA A 404 26.00 8.45 13.93
N GLN A 405 24.95 9.22 14.21
CA GLN A 405 24.86 10.02 15.44
C GLN A 405 24.77 9.13 16.69
N TRP A 406 23.95 8.08 16.65
CA TRP A 406 23.91 7.05 17.70
C TRP A 406 25.27 6.38 17.90
N LEU A 407 25.98 6.14 16.80
CA LEU A 407 27.31 5.54 16.86
C LEU A 407 28.38 6.51 17.40
N ALA A 408 28.29 7.78 17.05
CA ALA A 408 29.16 8.83 17.60
C ALA A 408 28.96 8.96 19.10
N LEU A 409 27.71 8.94 19.57
CA LEU A 409 27.38 8.91 20.99
C LEU A 409 27.96 7.66 21.68
N ALA A 410 27.76 6.47 21.10
CA ALA A 410 28.28 5.22 21.64
C ALA A 410 29.81 5.17 21.74
N ASN A 411 30.51 5.91 20.86
CA ASN A 411 31.97 6.00 20.79
C ASN A 411 32.54 7.16 21.63
N ALA A 412 31.71 7.99 22.25
CA ALA A 412 32.19 9.03 23.15
C ALA A 412 32.90 8.36 24.34
N GLY A 413 34.17 8.71 24.56
CA GLY A 413 35.05 8.03 25.53
C GLY A 413 34.58 8.18 26.97
N ASP A 414 33.81 9.23 27.22
CA ASP A 414 33.21 9.66 28.48
C ASP A 414 31.75 9.22 28.63
N LEU A 415 31.18 8.47 27.67
CA LEU A 415 29.83 7.91 27.81
C LEU A 415 29.82 6.88 28.97
N PRO A 416 28.92 7.03 29.97
CA PRO A 416 28.75 6.05 31.04
C PRO A 416 28.54 4.65 30.49
N ALA A 417 29.24 3.67 31.07
CA ALA A 417 29.23 2.29 30.57
C ALA A 417 27.81 1.69 30.50
N ALA A 418 26.91 2.07 31.41
CA ALA A 418 25.52 1.61 31.44
C ALA A 418 24.68 2.10 30.24
N LEU A 419 25.05 3.22 29.61
CA LEU A 419 24.30 3.84 28.50
C LEU A 419 24.84 3.41 27.12
N ARG A 420 26.07 2.89 27.07
CA ARG A 420 26.70 2.44 25.83
C ARG A 420 25.90 1.35 25.12
N PRO A 421 25.37 0.29 25.79
CA PRO A 421 24.56 -0.73 25.12
C PRO A 421 23.32 -0.16 24.42
N ALA A 422 22.65 0.80 25.05
CA ALA A 422 21.47 1.47 24.50
C ALA A 422 21.79 2.24 23.19
N ALA A 423 22.87 3.03 23.18
CA ALA A 423 23.29 3.75 21.98
C ALA A 423 23.73 2.79 20.84
N LEU A 424 24.45 1.71 21.18
CA LEU A 424 24.83 0.68 20.21
C LEU A 424 23.61 -0.03 19.61
N ALA A 425 22.61 -0.36 20.43
CA ALA A 425 21.38 -0.99 19.96
C ALA A 425 20.61 -0.09 18.99
N MET A 426 20.55 1.22 19.26
CA MET A 426 19.94 2.19 18.36
C MET A 426 20.65 2.27 17.00
N ALA A 427 21.97 2.37 17.02
CA ALA A 427 22.75 2.37 15.78
C ALA A 427 22.58 1.06 15.00
N ALA A 428 22.56 -0.09 15.69
CA ALA A 428 22.35 -1.40 15.07
C ALA A 428 20.98 -1.51 14.39
N ARG A 429 19.91 -1.01 15.03
CA ARG A 429 18.57 -0.95 14.43
C ARG A 429 18.54 -0.10 13.17
N GLY A 430 19.11 1.11 13.22
CA GLY A 430 19.18 2.01 12.06
C GLY A 430 19.91 1.38 10.87
N LEU A 431 21.10 0.81 11.11
CA LEU A 431 21.91 0.12 10.10
C LEU A 431 21.19 -1.12 9.53
N GLN A 432 20.49 -1.90 10.36
CA GLN A 432 19.78 -3.09 9.91
C GLN A 432 18.49 -2.77 9.15
N ALA A 433 17.68 -1.82 9.61
CA ALA A 433 16.43 -1.45 8.95
C ALA A 433 16.66 -0.89 7.54
N GLY A 434 17.80 -0.19 7.33
CA GLY A 434 18.11 0.44 6.04
C GLY A 434 17.18 1.61 5.69
N ALA A 435 16.45 2.12 6.68
CA ALA A 435 15.45 3.19 6.56
C ALA A 435 16.08 4.60 6.54
N MET A 436 17.38 4.72 6.24
CA MET A 436 18.08 6.00 6.20
C MET A 436 18.87 6.15 4.89
N ASP A 437 18.76 7.31 4.25
CA ASP A 437 18.70 7.39 2.78
C ASP A 437 20.02 7.53 2.01
N ALA A 438 21.18 7.77 2.61
CA ALA A 438 22.36 8.17 1.81
C ALA A 438 23.37 7.04 1.49
N GLN A 439 23.49 6.00 2.34
CA GLN A 439 24.59 5.02 2.25
C GLN A 439 24.16 3.64 1.72
N ARG A 440 23.08 3.60 0.94
CA ARG A 440 22.36 2.36 0.59
C ARG A 440 23.10 1.42 -0.37
N LEU A 441 24.11 1.93 -1.07
CA LEU A 441 25.07 1.12 -1.84
C LEU A 441 26.05 0.35 -0.94
N LEU A 442 26.15 0.71 0.34
CA LEU A 442 26.99 0.04 1.35
C LEU A 442 26.20 -0.98 2.18
N ARG A 443 25.09 -1.53 1.66
CA ARG A 443 24.18 -2.39 2.41
C ARG A 443 24.88 -3.57 3.08
N ARG A 444 25.86 -4.18 2.42
CA ARG A 444 26.68 -5.26 3.01
C ARG A 444 27.48 -4.75 4.21
N CYS A 445 28.17 -3.62 4.08
CA CYS A 445 28.91 -2.98 5.16
C CYS A 445 28.01 -2.62 6.33
N HIS A 446 26.82 -2.07 6.07
CA HIS A 446 25.84 -1.74 7.11
C HIS A 446 25.35 -2.98 7.86
N LEU A 447 24.97 -4.03 7.14
CA LEU A 447 24.53 -5.27 7.78
C LEU A 447 25.67 -5.97 8.53
N ALA A 448 26.90 -5.92 8.00
CA ALA A 448 28.08 -6.42 8.71
C ALA A 448 28.34 -5.63 10.00
N ARG A 449 28.21 -4.30 9.96
CA ARG A 449 28.35 -3.43 11.11
C ARG A 449 27.23 -3.65 12.13
N ALA A 450 25.98 -3.74 11.67
CA ALA A 450 24.84 -4.09 12.52
C ALA A 450 25.06 -5.46 13.21
N ALA A 451 25.52 -6.48 12.47
CA ALA A 451 25.83 -7.78 13.05
C ALA A 451 26.95 -7.70 14.10
N ALA A 452 28.00 -6.90 13.86
CA ALA A 452 29.06 -6.68 14.85
C ALA A 452 28.51 -6.01 16.12
N LEU A 453 27.69 -4.96 15.97
CA LEU A 453 27.05 -4.29 17.10
C LEU A 453 26.13 -5.22 17.89
N TRP A 454 25.31 -6.02 17.21
CA TRP A 454 24.46 -7.01 17.88
C TRP A 454 25.27 -8.10 18.58
N ARG A 455 26.42 -8.53 18.04
CA ARG A 455 27.30 -9.47 18.75
C ARG A 455 27.86 -8.87 20.03
N THR A 456 28.26 -7.59 20.01
CA THR A 456 28.69 -6.88 21.23
C THR A 456 27.58 -6.83 22.30
N LEU A 457 26.32 -6.77 21.86
CA LEU A 457 25.16 -6.71 22.74
C LEU A 457 24.70 -8.09 23.27
N LEU A 458 25.33 -9.20 22.87
CA LEU A 458 24.99 -10.53 23.39
C LEU A 458 25.34 -10.71 24.87
N ASP A 459 26.38 -10.01 25.33
CA ASP A 459 26.87 -10.10 26.71
C ASP A 459 26.16 -9.10 27.64
N ASP A 460 25.32 -8.20 27.08
CA ASP A 460 24.52 -7.25 27.85
C ASP A 460 23.17 -7.88 28.25
N PRO A 461 22.87 -8.08 29.55
CA PRO A 461 21.62 -8.72 29.98
C PRO A 461 20.35 -8.00 29.49
N GLY A 462 20.41 -6.68 29.33
CA GLY A 462 19.28 -5.85 28.89
C GLY A 462 18.99 -5.94 27.39
N HIS A 463 19.95 -6.38 26.57
CA HIS A 463 19.81 -6.46 25.11
C HIS A 463 20.07 -7.85 24.53
N ALA A 464 20.62 -8.80 25.30
CA ALA A 464 21.02 -10.13 24.82
C ALA A 464 19.90 -10.88 24.07
N ALA A 465 18.68 -10.84 24.60
CA ALA A 465 17.54 -11.51 23.98
C ALA A 465 17.15 -10.86 22.64
N GLU A 466 17.23 -9.53 22.54
CA GLU A 466 17.00 -8.82 21.28
C GLU A 466 18.14 -9.07 20.30
N ALA A 467 19.39 -8.93 20.74
CA ALA A 467 20.58 -9.20 19.96
C ALA A 467 20.54 -10.60 19.33
N ARG A 468 20.14 -11.63 20.10
CA ARG A 468 19.92 -12.99 19.58
C ARG A 468 18.89 -13.00 18.45
N ARG A 469 17.70 -12.44 18.69
CA ARG A 469 16.63 -12.38 17.66
C ARG A 469 17.08 -11.63 16.41
N GLN A 470 17.83 -10.54 16.55
CA GLN A 470 18.29 -9.74 15.42
C GLN A 470 19.42 -10.43 14.65
N LEU A 471 20.34 -11.11 15.34
CA LEU A 471 21.35 -11.96 14.71
C LEU A 471 20.75 -13.14 13.95
N ASP A 472 19.61 -13.66 14.43
CA ASP A 472 18.83 -14.71 13.77
C ASP A 472 17.89 -14.16 12.67
N SER A 473 17.86 -12.84 12.45
CA SER A 473 17.00 -12.22 11.43
C SER A 473 17.43 -12.61 10.01
N GLU A 474 16.48 -12.57 9.08
CA GLU A 474 16.73 -12.91 7.66
C GLU A 474 17.84 -12.02 7.05
N ALA A 475 17.89 -10.74 7.42
CA ALA A 475 18.90 -9.81 6.91
C ALA A 475 20.33 -10.24 7.26
N LEU A 476 20.55 -10.71 8.49
CA LEU A 476 21.91 -11.08 8.94
C LEU A 476 22.26 -12.53 8.63
N THR A 477 21.29 -13.44 8.70
CA THR A 477 21.53 -14.87 8.44
C THR A 477 21.49 -15.24 6.96
N SER A 478 20.55 -14.66 6.21
CA SER A 478 20.23 -15.11 4.84
C SER A 478 20.73 -14.16 3.76
N TRP A 479 20.76 -12.85 4.04
CA TRP A 479 21.18 -11.84 3.05
C TRP A 479 22.68 -11.56 3.13
N LEU A 480 23.20 -11.19 4.30
CA LEU A 480 24.59 -10.76 4.47
C LEU A 480 25.64 -11.71 3.84
N PRO A 481 25.55 -13.05 3.98
CA PRO A 481 26.53 -13.96 3.37
C PRO A 481 26.49 -14.00 1.83
N ARG A 482 25.37 -13.56 1.23
CA ARG A 482 25.06 -13.63 -0.20
C ARG A 482 25.07 -12.26 -0.89
N LEU A 483 25.34 -11.19 -0.13
CA LEU A 483 25.43 -9.85 -0.67
C LEU A 483 26.73 -9.66 -1.42
N HIS A 484 26.63 -9.22 -2.67
CA HIS A 484 27.78 -8.84 -3.47
C HIS A 484 27.95 -7.33 -3.50
N ASP A 485 29.19 -6.91 -3.26
CA ASP A 485 29.60 -5.53 -3.45
C ASP A 485 29.88 -5.32 -4.93
N SER A 486 28.91 -4.74 -5.61
CA SER A 486 29.03 -4.27 -6.98
C SER A 486 28.46 -2.85 -7.03
N PRO A 487 28.56 -2.12 -8.17
CA PRO A 487 27.96 -0.79 -8.30
C PRO A 487 26.49 -0.76 -7.85
N ARG A 488 25.79 -1.90 -7.95
CA ARG A 488 24.47 -2.12 -7.34
C ARG A 488 24.46 -3.33 -6.39
N PRO A 489 24.14 -3.16 -5.10
CA PRO A 489 24.01 -4.28 -4.18
C PRO A 489 22.97 -5.29 -4.66
N HIS A 490 23.33 -6.57 -4.64
CA HIS A 490 22.45 -7.66 -5.03
C HIS A 490 22.71 -8.92 -4.21
N LEU A 491 21.70 -9.78 -4.11
CA LEU A 491 21.83 -11.11 -3.51
C LEU A 491 21.95 -12.15 -4.59
N TRP A 492 23.04 -12.92 -4.56
CA TRP A 492 23.18 -14.12 -5.38
C TRP A 492 22.98 -15.36 -4.52
N THR A 493 22.06 -16.24 -4.90
CA THR A 493 21.87 -17.54 -4.26
C THR A 493 22.15 -18.65 -5.24
N GLU A 494 23.09 -19.52 -4.88
CA GLU A 494 23.35 -20.76 -5.61
C GLU A 494 22.29 -21.84 -5.30
N PRO A 495 22.04 -22.79 -6.21
CA PRO A 495 21.21 -23.96 -5.96
C PRO A 495 21.63 -24.68 -4.67
N ALA A 496 20.65 -25.31 -4.01
CA ALA A 496 20.89 -26.07 -2.80
C ALA A 496 21.86 -27.24 -3.08
N PRO A 497 22.77 -27.58 -2.13
CA PRO A 497 23.71 -28.68 -2.30
C PRO A 497 23.01 -29.99 -2.70
N GLY A 498 23.58 -30.70 -3.67
CA GLY A 498 23.04 -31.97 -4.18
C GLY A 498 21.88 -31.81 -5.18
N ARG A 499 21.52 -30.59 -5.58
CA ARG A 499 20.60 -30.34 -6.70
C ARG A 499 21.39 -30.07 -7.98
N ALA A 500 20.88 -30.57 -9.11
CA ALA A 500 21.39 -30.18 -10.42
C ALA A 500 21.15 -28.67 -10.61
N PRO A 501 22.14 -27.91 -11.14
CA PRO A 501 21.98 -26.49 -11.38
C PRO A 501 20.90 -26.27 -12.45
N GLY A 502 19.86 -25.53 -12.07
CA GLY A 502 18.75 -25.15 -12.93
C GLY A 502 18.90 -23.72 -13.49
N PRO A 503 17.82 -23.15 -14.05
CA PRO A 503 17.86 -21.81 -14.63
C PRO A 503 18.02 -20.72 -13.56
N LEU A 504 18.31 -19.50 -14.02
CA LEU A 504 18.41 -18.30 -13.18
C LEU A 504 17.05 -17.58 -13.11
N LEU A 505 16.63 -17.24 -11.89
CA LEU A 505 15.52 -16.32 -11.64
C LEU A 505 16.06 -14.96 -11.14
N ILE A 506 15.80 -13.89 -11.89
CA ILE A 506 16.09 -12.51 -11.47
C ILE A 506 14.84 -11.90 -10.83
N VAL A 507 14.97 -11.37 -9.61
CA VAL A 507 13.85 -10.88 -8.79
C VAL A 507 14.06 -9.41 -8.42
N PRO A 508 13.51 -8.46 -9.20
CA PRO A 508 13.52 -7.05 -8.84
C PRO A 508 12.51 -6.72 -7.75
N ALA A 509 12.94 -6.01 -6.71
CA ALA A 509 12.08 -5.49 -5.65
C ALA A 509 10.95 -4.57 -6.17
N CYS A 510 9.81 -4.58 -5.47
CA CYS A 510 8.73 -3.59 -5.62
C CYS A 510 8.90 -2.43 -4.63
N VAL A 511 7.96 -1.47 -4.65
CA VAL A 511 7.96 -0.30 -3.75
C VAL A 511 8.06 -0.69 -2.28
N ASP A 512 7.31 -1.69 -1.83
CA ASP A 512 7.30 -2.09 -0.41
C ASP A 512 8.60 -2.81 0.02
N SER A 513 9.28 -3.43 -0.94
CA SER A 513 10.53 -4.18 -0.70
C SER A 513 11.75 -3.43 -1.21
N ARG A 514 11.61 -2.15 -1.60
CA ARG A 514 12.61 -1.41 -2.38
C ARG A 514 13.96 -1.28 -1.68
N HIS A 515 13.95 -1.18 -0.34
CA HIS A 515 15.15 -1.12 0.50
C HIS A 515 15.66 -2.50 0.95
N GLN A 516 14.93 -3.55 0.58
CA GLN A 516 15.16 -4.94 0.94
C GLN A 516 15.22 -5.80 -0.33
N PHE A 517 15.00 -7.10 -0.18
CA PHE A 517 14.92 -8.05 -1.28
C PHE A 517 13.60 -8.80 -1.20
N ALA A 518 12.93 -8.95 -2.34
CA ALA A 518 11.60 -9.52 -2.38
C ALA A 518 11.62 -11.05 -2.28
N GLN A 519 10.82 -11.61 -1.36
CA GLN A 519 10.51 -13.05 -1.30
C GLN A 519 11.71 -14.02 -1.15
N VAL A 520 12.85 -13.56 -0.62
CA VAL A 520 14.09 -14.34 -0.56
C VAL A 520 13.89 -15.74 0.04
N ARG A 521 13.46 -15.85 1.29
CA ARG A 521 13.25 -17.16 1.94
C ARG A 521 12.25 -18.05 1.19
N GLY A 522 11.14 -17.47 0.71
CA GLY A 522 10.07 -18.22 0.06
C GLY A 522 10.48 -18.81 -1.30
N LEU A 523 11.27 -18.06 -2.09
CA LEU A 523 11.79 -18.54 -3.36
C LEU A 523 12.94 -19.54 -3.15
N GLN A 524 13.81 -19.30 -2.17
CA GLN A 524 14.91 -20.22 -1.85
C GLN A 524 14.41 -21.61 -1.43
N SER A 525 13.38 -21.66 -0.58
CA SER A 525 12.80 -22.94 -0.16
C SER A 525 11.97 -23.60 -1.26
N GLY A 526 11.26 -22.81 -2.07
CA GLY A 526 10.37 -23.31 -3.11
C GLY A 526 11.03 -23.67 -4.43
N LEU A 527 12.21 -23.11 -4.73
CA LEU A 527 12.99 -23.35 -5.96
C LEU A 527 14.42 -23.79 -5.65
N PRO A 528 14.63 -24.91 -4.92
CA PRO A 528 15.95 -25.30 -4.43
C PRO A 528 16.97 -25.64 -5.53
N GLY A 529 16.52 -25.87 -6.77
CA GLY A 529 17.40 -26.11 -7.92
C GLY A 529 17.77 -24.86 -8.72
N HIS A 530 17.21 -23.68 -8.42
CA HIS A 530 17.43 -22.47 -9.22
C HIS A 530 18.59 -21.63 -8.67
N HIS A 531 19.27 -20.92 -9.56
CA HIS A 531 20.03 -19.74 -9.16
C HIS A 531 19.04 -18.58 -8.94
N LEU A 532 19.25 -17.77 -7.91
CA LEU A 532 18.39 -16.61 -7.63
C LEU A 532 19.24 -15.34 -7.54
N LEU A 533 18.91 -14.34 -8.35
CA LEU A 533 19.49 -12.99 -8.29
C LEU A 533 18.44 -11.99 -7.83
N HIS A 534 18.53 -11.52 -6.58
CA HIS A 534 17.64 -10.47 -6.09
C HIS A 534 18.31 -9.11 -6.22
N VAL A 535 17.57 -8.15 -6.77
CA VAL A 535 18.03 -6.77 -6.96
C VAL A 535 17.05 -5.81 -6.31
N ASN A 536 17.59 -4.86 -5.54
CA ASN A 536 16.80 -3.86 -4.83
C ASN A 536 16.69 -2.56 -5.66
N ASN A 537 15.81 -1.66 -5.21
CA ASN A 537 15.66 -0.33 -5.82
C ASN A 537 15.38 0.76 -4.80
N PRO A 538 16.33 1.03 -3.90
CA PRO A 538 16.15 2.02 -2.86
C PRO A 538 15.82 3.42 -3.39
N GLU A 539 16.31 3.76 -4.58
CA GLU A 539 16.09 5.04 -5.25
C GLU A 539 14.63 5.25 -5.64
N LEU A 540 13.81 4.19 -5.61
CA LEU A 540 12.39 4.23 -5.97
C LEU A 540 12.16 4.87 -7.34
N ASN A 541 13.07 4.59 -8.29
CA ASN A 541 13.04 5.22 -9.60
C ASN A 541 12.58 4.27 -10.71
N TRP A 542 11.89 3.18 -10.34
CA TRP A 542 11.39 2.18 -11.30
C TRP A 542 12.47 1.54 -12.18
N TYR A 543 13.70 1.44 -11.68
CA TYR A 543 14.84 0.91 -12.40
C TYR A 543 15.14 1.71 -13.66
N SER A 544 14.92 3.02 -13.63
CA SER A 544 15.07 3.91 -14.78
C SER A 544 16.39 4.66 -14.75
N ASP A 545 16.72 5.34 -15.84
CA ASP A 545 17.95 6.14 -15.96
C ASP A 545 19.22 5.36 -15.57
N ARG A 546 20.06 5.97 -14.72
CA ARG A 546 21.33 5.40 -14.24
C ARG A 546 21.15 4.04 -13.58
N VAL A 547 20.04 3.83 -12.87
CA VAL A 547 19.78 2.54 -12.21
C VAL A 547 19.64 1.42 -13.24
N PHE A 548 19.01 1.69 -14.39
CA PHE A 548 18.93 0.68 -15.45
C PHE A 548 20.30 0.38 -16.04
N ASP A 549 21.13 1.40 -16.25
CA ASP A 549 22.48 1.23 -16.78
C ASP A 549 23.34 0.36 -15.86
N GLU A 550 23.29 0.60 -14.55
CA GLU A 550 23.98 -0.19 -13.53
C GLU A 550 23.48 -1.64 -13.50
N LEU A 551 22.16 -1.84 -13.59
CA LEU A 551 21.57 -3.16 -13.66
C LEU A 551 21.96 -3.91 -14.95
N GLY A 552 22.01 -3.20 -16.07
CA GLY A 552 22.48 -3.74 -17.34
C GLY A 552 23.96 -4.13 -17.30
N ALA A 553 24.80 -3.34 -16.62
CA ALA A 553 26.20 -3.68 -16.39
C ALA A 553 26.34 -4.96 -15.53
N LEU A 554 25.55 -5.07 -14.45
CA LEU A 554 25.48 -6.26 -13.61
C LEU A 554 25.13 -7.51 -14.45
N VAL A 555 24.08 -7.43 -15.27
CA VAL A 555 23.66 -8.55 -16.13
C VAL A 555 24.77 -8.96 -17.10
N ARG A 556 25.41 -8.01 -17.78
CA ARG A 556 26.51 -8.32 -18.71
C ARG A 556 27.72 -8.94 -18.03
N GLN A 557 28.03 -8.52 -16.81
CA GLN A 557 29.22 -8.99 -16.08
C GLN A 557 29.00 -10.31 -15.35
N GLN A 558 27.80 -10.53 -14.79
CA GLN A 558 27.56 -11.66 -13.88
C GLN A 558 26.60 -12.72 -14.44
N VAL A 559 25.65 -12.33 -15.32
CA VAL A 559 24.60 -13.24 -15.79
C VAL A 559 24.96 -13.86 -17.14
N LEU A 560 25.17 -13.03 -18.17
CA LEU A 560 25.42 -13.50 -19.53
C LEU A 560 26.65 -14.43 -19.69
N PRO A 561 27.73 -14.31 -18.89
CA PRO A 561 28.83 -15.27 -18.95
C PRO A 561 28.49 -16.66 -18.41
N ARG A 562 27.40 -16.80 -17.63
CA ARG A 562 27.03 -18.04 -16.92
C ARG A 562 25.78 -18.71 -17.45
N PHE A 563 24.88 -17.95 -18.10
CA PHE A 563 23.57 -18.43 -18.53
C PHE A 563 23.27 -17.98 -19.96
N ALA A 564 22.72 -18.90 -20.76
CA ALA A 564 22.12 -18.53 -22.02
C ALA A 564 20.84 -17.70 -21.75
N PRO A 565 20.45 -16.74 -22.61
CA PRO A 565 19.27 -15.91 -22.37
C PRO A 565 17.97 -16.70 -22.14
N GLU A 566 17.84 -17.88 -22.75
CA GLU A 566 16.74 -18.82 -22.58
C GLU A 566 16.66 -19.49 -21.20
N ASP A 567 17.76 -19.55 -20.47
CA ASP A 567 17.83 -20.11 -19.12
C ASP A 567 17.66 -19.03 -18.04
N VAL A 568 17.30 -17.81 -18.43
CA VAL A 568 17.08 -16.68 -17.52
C VAL A 568 15.62 -16.24 -17.56
N CYS A 569 14.99 -16.20 -16.39
CA CYS A 569 13.66 -15.66 -16.21
C CYS A 569 13.68 -14.47 -15.24
N CYS A 570 13.02 -13.37 -15.59
CA CYS A 570 12.78 -12.25 -14.69
C CYS A 570 11.38 -12.38 -14.07
N TYR A 571 11.26 -12.16 -12.76
CA TYR A 571 10.00 -12.32 -12.04
C TYR A 571 9.81 -11.21 -11.02
N PHE A 572 8.73 -10.45 -11.16
CA PHE A 572 8.01 -9.80 -10.05
C PHE A 572 6.78 -9.04 -10.57
N GLY A 573 6.10 -8.30 -9.68
CA GLY A 573 4.99 -7.42 -10.04
C GLY A 573 5.21 -5.96 -9.69
N SER A 574 4.25 -5.11 -10.06
CA SER A 574 4.29 -3.67 -9.79
C SER A 574 5.58 -3.04 -10.35
N MET A 575 6.29 -2.24 -9.55
CA MET A 575 7.58 -1.64 -9.90
C MET A 575 8.63 -2.69 -10.29
N GLY A 576 8.64 -3.83 -9.59
CA GLY A 576 9.56 -4.93 -9.92
C GLY A 576 9.21 -5.61 -11.24
N GLY A 577 7.92 -5.66 -11.59
CA GLY A 577 7.44 -6.14 -12.89
C GLY A 577 7.90 -5.24 -14.03
N HIS A 578 7.89 -3.92 -13.85
CA HIS A 578 8.46 -2.98 -14.82
C HIS A 578 9.97 -3.25 -15.03
N GLY A 579 10.73 -3.40 -13.94
CA GLY A 579 12.15 -3.78 -14.02
C GLY A 579 12.38 -5.14 -14.72
N ALA A 580 11.57 -6.14 -14.38
CA ALA A 580 11.66 -7.48 -14.98
C ALA A 580 11.40 -7.47 -16.49
N MET A 581 10.40 -6.73 -16.95
CA MET A 581 10.11 -6.61 -18.39
C MET A 581 11.23 -5.87 -19.13
N LYS A 582 11.79 -4.80 -18.54
CA LYS A 582 12.93 -4.09 -19.16
C LYS A 582 14.13 -5.01 -19.35
N LEU A 583 14.46 -5.85 -18.36
CA LEU A 583 15.53 -6.82 -18.48
C LEU A 583 15.24 -7.87 -19.57
N ALA A 584 14.02 -8.40 -19.58
CA ALA A 584 13.61 -9.36 -20.60
C ALA A 584 13.75 -8.79 -22.02
N LEU A 585 13.24 -7.57 -22.25
CA LEU A 585 13.32 -6.89 -23.55
C LEU A 585 14.76 -6.53 -23.94
N ALA A 586 15.59 -6.06 -22.99
CA ALA A 586 16.97 -5.66 -23.27
C ALA A 586 17.89 -6.84 -23.61
N PHE A 587 17.67 -8.01 -22.98
CA PHE A 587 18.60 -9.13 -23.04
C PHE A 587 18.04 -10.40 -23.71
N GLY A 588 16.74 -10.46 -24.00
CA GLY A 588 16.07 -11.63 -24.57
C GLY A 588 15.75 -12.73 -23.55
N PHE A 589 15.58 -12.35 -22.28
CA PHE A 589 15.16 -13.26 -21.21
C PHE A 589 13.63 -13.49 -21.26
N SER A 590 13.13 -14.48 -20.53
CA SER A 590 11.68 -14.60 -20.29
C SER A 590 11.23 -13.72 -19.11
N ALA A 591 9.96 -13.32 -19.05
CA ALA A 591 9.41 -12.60 -17.91
C ALA A 591 8.12 -13.22 -17.38
N VAL A 592 7.99 -13.39 -16.07
CA VAL A 592 6.74 -13.74 -15.39
C VAL A 592 6.34 -12.58 -14.49
N VAL A 593 5.36 -11.79 -14.93
CA VAL A 593 5.00 -10.54 -14.28
C VAL A 593 3.51 -10.42 -14.00
N PHE A 594 3.18 -9.67 -12.95
CA PHE A 594 1.81 -9.46 -12.51
C PHE A 594 1.60 -8.00 -12.12
N ASN A 595 0.52 -7.38 -12.60
CA ASN A 595 0.28 -5.94 -12.47
C ASN A 595 1.54 -5.09 -12.75
N PRO A 596 2.27 -5.34 -13.87
CA PRO A 596 3.48 -4.59 -14.19
C PRO A 596 3.15 -3.12 -14.51
N GLN A 597 4.04 -2.21 -14.13
CA GLN A 597 3.84 -0.78 -14.36
C GLN A 597 4.41 -0.36 -15.71
N ILE A 598 3.67 -0.53 -16.80
CA ILE A 598 4.19 -0.41 -18.18
C ILE A 598 4.60 1.00 -18.57
N ASP A 599 3.82 1.99 -18.15
CA ASP A 599 4.00 3.42 -18.46
C ASP A 599 4.05 4.22 -17.15
N LEU A 600 5.18 4.83 -16.84
CA LEU A 600 5.33 5.59 -15.59
C LEU A 600 4.50 6.88 -15.56
N ALA A 601 4.20 7.49 -16.71
CA ALA A 601 3.35 8.68 -16.78
C ALA A 601 1.89 8.33 -16.43
N LEU A 602 1.39 7.19 -16.91
CA LEU A 602 0.13 6.62 -16.47
C LEU A 602 0.14 6.42 -14.95
N TRP A 603 1.18 5.75 -14.42
CA TRP A 603 1.26 5.45 -12.99
C TRP A 603 1.43 6.67 -12.10
N ALA A 604 2.01 7.77 -12.60
CA ALA A 604 2.12 9.04 -11.89
C ALA A 604 0.75 9.65 -11.53
N ALA A 605 -0.30 9.32 -12.29
CA ALA A 605 -1.67 9.71 -11.96
C ALA A 605 -2.22 8.90 -10.77
N PHE A 606 -1.90 7.62 -10.67
CA PHE A 606 -2.40 6.70 -9.64
C PHE A 606 -1.51 6.65 -8.38
N ARG A 607 -0.33 7.27 -8.40
CA ARG A 607 0.63 7.31 -7.29
C ARG A 607 1.06 8.74 -6.97
N PRO A 608 0.24 9.51 -6.23
CA PRO A 608 0.46 10.93 -6.03
C PRO A 608 1.68 11.20 -5.15
N LYS A 609 1.97 10.32 -4.18
CA LYS A 609 3.14 10.41 -3.31
C LYS A 609 4.44 10.27 -4.10
N GLU A 610 4.46 9.40 -5.10
CA GLU A 610 5.64 9.13 -5.93
C GLU A 610 5.61 9.85 -7.29
N ARG A 611 4.62 10.73 -7.55
CA ARG A 611 4.41 11.39 -8.85
C ARG A 611 5.66 12.11 -9.36
N GLY A 612 6.33 12.85 -8.48
CA GLY A 612 7.56 13.57 -8.83
C GLY A 612 8.68 12.64 -9.30
N LEU A 613 8.82 11.48 -8.66
CA LEU A 613 9.83 10.47 -9.01
C LEU A 613 9.50 9.78 -10.33
N LEU A 614 8.22 9.43 -10.53
CA LEU A 614 7.73 8.77 -11.74
C LEU A 614 7.90 9.64 -12.98
N LEU A 615 7.54 10.92 -12.88
CA LEU A 615 7.71 11.90 -13.97
C LEU A 615 9.16 12.39 -14.11
N GLY A 616 9.97 12.21 -13.08
CA GLY A 616 11.40 12.53 -13.10
C GLY A 616 12.25 11.54 -13.91
N ALA A 617 11.74 10.33 -14.15
CA ALA A 617 12.41 9.32 -14.97
C ALA A 617 12.46 9.77 -16.44
N ARG A 618 13.66 9.93 -17.00
CA ARG A 618 13.84 10.46 -18.37
C ARG A 618 14.04 9.37 -19.41
N ARG A 619 14.89 8.39 -19.12
CA ARG A 619 15.17 7.23 -19.97
C ARG A 619 14.60 5.98 -19.34
N HIS A 620 14.13 5.06 -20.19
CA HIS A 620 13.56 3.78 -19.76
C HIS A 620 12.28 3.94 -18.90
N ALA A 621 11.55 5.04 -19.10
CA ALA A 621 10.32 5.35 -18.39
C ALA A 621 9.09 4.67 -19.02
N SER A 622 9.17 4.24 -20.28
CA SER A 622 8.12 3.47 -20.93
C SER A 622 8.69 2.20 -21.55
N LEU A 623 7.93 1.10 -21.49
CA LEU A 623 8.27 -0.09 -22.27
C LEU A 623 7.99 0.10 -23.77
N ALA A 624 7.21 1.13 -24.15
CA ALA A 624 6.99 1.48 -25.55
C ALA A 624 8.25 1.96 -26.26
N ASP A 625 9.27 2.38 -25.51
CA ASP A 625 10.55 2.85 -26.05
C ASP A 625 11.42 1.69 -26.59
N PHE A 626 11.06 0.43 -26.31
CA PHE A 626 11.78 -0.74 -26.80
C PHE A 626 11.35 -1.11 -28.23
N PRO A 627 12.30 -1.46 -29.12
CA PRO A 627 11.98 -1.80 -30.51
C PRO A 627 11.15 -3.07 -30.62
N ALA A 628 10.30 -3.17 -31.65
CA ALA A 628 9.46 -4.35 -31.90
C ALA A 628 10.24 -5.68 -31.90
N ALA A 629 11.48 -5.68 -32.41
CA ALA A 629 12.35 -6.86 -32.43
C ALA A 629 12.73 -7.39 -31.03
N ALA A 630 12.67 -6.55 -29.99
CA ALA A 630 12.91 -6.98 -28.61
C ALA A 630 11.79 -7.91 -28.10
N TRP A 631 10.55 -7.64 -28.49
CA TRP A 631 9.37 -8.42 -28.10
C TRP A 631 9.39 -9.84 -28.68
N ALA A 632 9.98 -10.03 -29.85
CA ALA A 632 10.16 -11.35 -30.46
C ALA A 632 11.08 -12.28 -29.65
N ARG A 633 12.02 -11.70 -28.91
CA ARG A 633 13.04 -12.45 -28.15
C ARG A 633 12.64 -12.70 -26.70
N ALA A 634 11.63 -12.00 -26.21
CA ALA A 634 11.26 -11.98 -24.80
C ALA A 634 9.86 -12.57 -24.59
N PRO A 635 9.72 -13.89 -24.35
CA PRO A 635 8.44 -14.47 -23.97
C PRO A 635 7.97 -13.91 -22.64
N MET A 636 6.68 -13.62 -22.54
CA MET A 636 6.13 -13.00 -21.35
C MET A 636 4.90 -13.73 -20.84
N TYR A 637 4.83 -13.92 -19.53
CA TYR A 637 3.59 -14.19 -18.82
C TYR A 637 3.15 -12.89 -18.15
N LEU A 638 1.94 -12.46 -18.44
CA LEU A 638 1.35 -11.20 -17.98
C LEU A 638 0.04 -11.49 -17.26
N ALA A 639 0.02 -11.28 -15.94
CA ALA A 639 -1.21 -11.31 -15.15
C ALA A 639 -1.68 -9.91 -14.78
N PHE A 640 -2.97 -9.63 -14.94
CA PHE A 640 -3.58 -8.34 -14.61
C PHE A 640 -4.83 -8.50 -13.77
N GLY A 641 -4.87 -7.81 -12.63
CA GLY A 641 -6.08 -7.61 -11.84
C GLY A 641 -7.06 -6.68 -12.54
N SER A 642 -8.19 -6.42 -11.88
CA SER A 642 -9.24 -5.52 -12.35
C SER A 642 -9.03 -4.07 -11.92
N GLY A 643 -7.91 -3.71 -11.28
CA GLY A 643 -7.55 -2.30 -11.03
C GLY A 643 -7.42 -1.50 -12.33
N THR A 644 -7.87 -0.24 -12.36
CA THR A 644 -7.85 0.55 -13.62
C THR A 644 -6.45 0.79 -14.16
N ALA A 645 -5.50 1.18 -13.31
CA ALA A 645 -4.12 1.35 -13.76
C ALA A 645 -3.51 0.05 -14.31
N ASP A 646 -3.89 -1.10 -13.73
CA ASP A 646 -3.44 -2.42 -14.18
C ASP A 646 -4.06 -2.81 -15.53
N ARG A 647 -5.35 -2.51 -15.72
CA ARG A 647 -6.04 -2.73 -17.00
C ARG A 647 -5.50 -1.79 -18.10
N GLU A 648 -5.31 -0.52 -17.79
CA GLU A 648 -4.69 0.44 -18.72
C GLU A 648 -3.26 0.05 -19.08
N ALA A 649 -2.50 -0.54 -18.16
CA ALA A 649 -1.18 -1.06 -18.45
C ALA A 649 -1.23 -2.16 -19.53
N LEU A 650 -2.23 -3.06 -19.51
CA LEU A 650 -2.46 -4.01 -20.61
C LEU A 650 -2.88 -3.28 -21.89
N SER A 651 -3.80 -2.31 -21.82
CA SER A 651 -4.22 -1.53 -22.99
C SER A 651 -3.05 -0.82 -23.67
N ALA A 652 -2.08 -0.32 -22.90
CA ALA A 652 -0.86 0.29 -23.42
C ALA A 652 0.09 -0.71 -24.10
N LEU A 653 0.06 -1.98 -23.70
CA LEU A 653 0.87 -3.05 -24.30
C LEU A 653 0.31 -3.59 -25.61
N ILE A 654 -1.03 -3.67 -25.75
CA ILE A 654 -1.68 -4.27 -26.92
C ILE A 654 -1.21 -3.66 -28.24
N PRO A 655 -1.09 -2.32 -28.40
CA PRO A 655 -0.53 -1.75 -29.61
C PRO A 655 0.90 -2.22 -29.90
N LEU A 656 1.75 -2.38 -28.89
CA LEU A 656 3.13 -2.84 -29.09
C LEU A 656 3.16 -4.29 -29.61
N LEU A 657 2.32 -5.15 -29.03
CA LEU A 657 2.19 -6.55 -29.45
C LEU A 657 1.60 -6.65 -30.87
N ARG A 658 0.59 -5.85 -31.19
CA ARG A 658 -0.07 -5.84 -32.50
C ARG A 658 0.90 -5.54 -33.65
N HIS A 659 1.91 -4.69 -33.42
CA HIS A 659 2.90 -4.32 -34.43
C HIS A 659 4.16 -5.20 -34.41
N ALA A 660 4.28 -6.13 -33.46
CA ALA A 660 5.41 -7.05 -33.40
C ALA A 660 5.17 -8.22 -34.39
N PRO A 661 6.09 -8.45 -35.35
CA PRO A 661 5.93 -9.53 -36.33
C PRO A 661 6.04 -10.93 -35.70
N ASP A 662 6.71 -11.03 -34.55
CA ASP A 662 6.87 -12.26 -33.79
C ASP A 662 6.81 -11.94 -32.29
N PHE A 663 6.10 -12.76 -31.52
CA PHE A 663 6.11 -12.74 -30.06
C PHE A 663 5.49 -14.02 -29.47
N GLN A 664 5.68 -14.24 -28.17
CA GLN A 664 4.96 -15.24 -27.38
C GLN A 664 4.55 -14.63 -26.06
N VAL A 665 3.25 -14.62 -25.77
CA VAL A 665 2.73 -14.05 -24.54
C VAL A 665 1.60 -14.90 -23.96
N VAL A 666 1.59 -15.05 -22.65
CA VAL A 666 0.45 -15.53 -21.89
C VAL A 666 -0.18 -14.33 -21.20
N VAL A 667 -1.47 -14.08 -21.44
CA VAL A 667 -2.24 -13.00 -20.83
C VAL A 667 -3.34 -13.59 -19.98
N GLU A 668 -3.28 -13.34 -18.67
CA GLU A 668 -4.32 -13.74 -17.72
C GLU A 668 -4.91 -12.51 -17.01
N LYS A 669 -6.22 -12.35 -17.13
CA LYS A 669 -7.02 -11.27 -16.53
C LYS A 669 -7.87 -11.86 -15.44
N PHE A 670 -7.73 -11.31 -14.24
CA PHE A 670 -8.49 -11.71 -13.05
C PHE A 670 -9.40 -10.57 -12.61
N ASP A 671 -10.55 -10.93 -12.09
CA ASP A 671 -11.42 -9.99 -11.37
C ASP A 671 -10.93 -9.84 -9.93
N ASP A 672 -9.84 -9.07 -9.80
CA ASP A 672 -9.16 -8.80 -8.55
C ASP A 672 -8.81 -7.31 -8.49
N PRO A 673 -9.54 -6.51 -7.70
CA PRO A 673 -9.38 -5.05 -7.71
C PRO A 673 -8.09 -4.59 -7.01
N HIS A 674 -7.36 -5.51 -6.36
CA HIS A 674 -6.20 -5.14 -5.56
C HIS A 674 -4.91 -5.25 -6.37
N HIS A 675 -4.24 -4.11 -6.56
CA HIS A 675 -2.95 -4.05 -7.24
C HIS A 675 -1.88 -4.92 -6.55
N ALA A 676 -1.73 -4.78 -5.23
CA ALA A 676 -0.73 -5.50 -4.46
C ALA A 676 -1.17 -6.94 -4.15
N GLY A 677 -0.22 -7.88 -4.18
CA GLY A 677 -0.43 -9.26 -3.75
C GLY A 677 -1.19 -10.16 -4.73
N LEU A 678 -1.44 -9.72 -5.97
CA LEU A 678 -2.17 -10.51 -6.98
C LEU A 678 -1.60 -11.93 -7.11
N VAL A 679 -0.28 -12.07 -7.22
CA VAL A 679 0.38 -13.39 -7.37
C VAL A 679 0.03 -14.36 -6.25
N LYS A 680 -0.07 -13.90 -5.00
CA LYS A 680 -0.42 -14.76 -3.85
C LYS A 680 -1.84 -15.31 -3.99
N ARG A 681 -2.76 -14.49 -4.50
CA ARG A 681 -4.18 -14.84 -4.67
C ARG A 681 -4.41 -15.74 -5.88
N ILE A 682 -3.73 -15.50 -7.00
CA ILE A 682 -3.91 -16.32 -8.21
C ILE A 682 -3.18 -17.66 -8.13
N ALA A 683 -2.04 -17.72 -7.44
CA ALA A 683 -1.26 -18.93 -7.25
C ALA A 683 -1.73 -19.78 -6.05
N GLN A 684 -2.84 -19.41 -5.40
CA GLN A 684 -3.41 -20.13 -4.25
C GLN A 684 -2.38 -20.41 -3.12
N GLY A 685 -1.45 -19.47 -2.89
CA GLY A 685 -0.38 -19.61 -1.90
C GLY A 685 0.88 -20.36 -2.37
N ALA A 686 0.88 -21.00 -3.53
CA ALA A 686 2.01 -21.76 -4.08
C ALA A 686 2.86 -20.95 -5.08
N THR A 687 3.25 -19.72 -4.70
CA THR A 687 3.96 -18.79 -5.61
C THR A 687 5.20 -19.37 -6.30
N PRO A 688 6.13 -20.08 -5.63
CA PRO A 688 7.30 -20.65 -6.30
C PRO A 688 6.92 -21.67 -7.40
N ALA A 689 5.95 -22.54 -7.13
CA ALA A 689 5.47 -23.53 -8.09
C ALA A 689 4.83 -22.87 -9.31
N PHE A 690 4.02 -21.83 -9.10
CA PHE A 690 3.45 -21.01 -10.17
C PHE A 690 4.56 -20.41 -11.06
N VAL A 691 5.58 -19.78 -10.48
CA VAL A 691 6.68 -19.16 -11.24
C VAL A 691 7.41 -20.19 -12.09
N GLN A 692 7.68 -21.37 -11.52
CA GLN A 692 8.32 -22.47 -12.23
C GLN A 692 7.47 -22.95 -13.42
N GLN A 693 6.17 -23.19 -13.20
CA GLN A 693 5.25 -23.64 -14.26
C GLN A 693 5.10 -22.60 -15.37
N ALA A 694 4.93 -21.33 -15.02
CA ALA A 694 4.86 -20.24 -15.98
C ALA A 694 6.16 -20.13 -16.80
N SER A 695 7.33 -20.18 -16.16
CA SER A 695 8.62 -20.14 -16.86
C SER A 695 8.81 -21.34 -17.81
N GLN A 696 8.48 -22.55 -17.37
CA GLN A 696 8.50 -23.75 -18.21
C GLN A 696 7.55 -23.63 -19.40
N ARG A 697 6.35 -23.05 -19.18
CA ARG A 697 5.39 -22.83 -20.27
C ARG A 697 5.92 -21.83 -21.29
N LEU A 698 6.55 -20.75 -20.85
CA LEU A 698 7.18 -19.77 -21.73
C LEU A 698 8.31 -20.39 -22.58
N ALA A 699 9.12 -21.26 -21.99
CA ALA A 699 10.13 -22.01 -22.73
C ALA A 699 9.49 -22.91 -23.81
N ALA A 700 8.41 -23.62 -23.47
CA ALA A 700 7.68 -24.46 -24.43
C ALA A 700 7.05 -23.65 -25.58
N LEU A 701 6.53 -22.45 -25.32
CA LEU A 701 5.93 -21.58 -26.35
C LEU A 701 6.94 -21.08 -27.39
N ARG A 702 8.24 -21.05 -27.07
CA ARG A 702 9.28 -20.64 -28.03
C ARG A 702 9.40 -21.63 -29.19
N THR A 703 9.36 -22.92 -28.90
CA THR A 703 9.55 -24.01 -29.88
C THR A 703 8.25 -24.61 -30.38
N LEU A 704 7.11 -24.20 -29.81
CA LEU A 704 5.80 -24.67 -30.20
C LEU A 704 5.49 -24.34 -31.67
N ASP A 705 4.94 -25.34 -32.38
CA ASP A 705 4.23 -25.14 -33.65
C ASP A 705 2.75 -24.76 -33.39
N PRO A 706 2.35 -23.51 -33.63
CA PRO A 706 0.98 -23.06 -33.39
C PRO A 706 -0.02 -23.58 -34.43
N GLY A 707 0.41 -24.36 -35.43
CA GLY A 707 -0.47 -25.12 -36.33
C GLY A 707 -1.01 -26.42 -35.73
N GLY A 708 -0.54 -26.81 -34.54
CA GLY A 708 -0.96 -28.04 -33.85
C GLY A 708 -2.34 -27.98 -33.18
N PRO A 709 -2.84 -29.13 -32.67
CA PRO A 709 -4.14 -29.22 -32.03
C PRO A 709 -4.24 -28.32 -30.78
N GLY A 710 -5.39 -27.64 -30.62
CA GLY A 710 -5.67 -26.75 -29.48
C GLY A 710 -5.37 -25.26 -29.74
N TRP A 711 -4.74 -24.93 -30.86
CA TRP A 711 -4.46 -23.55 -31.29
C TRP A 711 -5.41 -23.11 -32.40
N GLN A 712 -5.76 -21.84 -32.40
CA GLN A 712 -6.63 -21.22 -33.40
C GLN A 712 -5.92 -20.03 -34.04
N ALA A 713 -5.85 -20.03 -35.38
CA ALA A 713 -5.40 -18.87 -36.13
C ALA A 713 -6.47 -17.77 -36.11
N VAL A 714 -6.07 -16.51 -35.91
CA VAL A 714 -6.95 -15.34 -36.02
C VAL A 714 -6.89 -14.80 -37.45
N PRO A 715 -8.00 -14.86 -38.21
CA PRO A 715 -8.03 -14.28 -39.55
C PRO A 715 -7.64 -12.80 -39.54
N ALA A 716 -6.94 -12.34 -40.58
CA ALA A 716 -6.45 -10.95 -40.66
C ALA A 716 -7.58 -9.92 -40.48
N ALA A 717 -8.77 -10.19 -41.03
CA ALA A 717 -9.96 -9.33 -40.89
C ALA A 717 -10.52 -9.28 -39.47
N GLU A 718 -10.22 -10.27 -38.62
CA GLU A 718 -10.75 -10.41 -37.25
C GLU A 718 -9.74 -9.98 -36.18
N GLN A 719 -8.48 -9.73 -36.53
CA GLN A 719 -7.44 -9.36 -35.55
C GLN A 719 -7.82 -8.12 -34.74
N GLY A 720 -8.47 -7.13 -35.36
CA GLY A 720 -8.96 -5.95 -34.64
C GLY A 720 -9.97 -6.30 -33.54
N ALA A 721 -10.94 -7.16 -33.84
CA ALA A 721 -11.94 -7.63 -32.89
C ALA A 721 -11.31 -8.50 -31.79
N PHE A 722 -10.33 -9.35 -32.13
CA PHE A 722 -9.58 -10.15 -31.16
C PHE A 722 -8.89 -9.26 -30.10
N TRP A 723 -8.17 -8.22 -30.54
CA TRP A 723 -7.49 -7.31 -29.63
C TRP A 723 -8.47 -6.52 -28.76
N GLN A 724 -9.60 -6.08 -29.32
CA GLN A 724 -10.66 -5.41 -28.58
C GLN A 724 -11.30 -6.32 -27.52
N GLN A 725 -11.54 -7.60 -27.85
CA GLN A 725 -12.05 -8.58 -26.89
C GLN A 725 -11.04 -8.82 -25.77
N LEU A 726 -9.76 -8.95 -26.09
CA LEU A 726 -8.69 -9.12 -25.11
C LEU A 726 -8.58 -7.91 -24.16
N ASP A 727 -8.67 -6.69 -24.70
CA ASP A 727 -8.65 -5.45 -23.92
C ASP A 727 -9.90 -5.30 -23.02
N GLY A 728 -11.10 -5.56 -23.58
CA GLY A 728 -12.39 -5.34 -22.91
C GLY A 728 -12.82 -6.41 -21.91
N ALA A 729 -12.27 -7.64 -21.99
CA ALA A 729 -12.73 -8.75 -21.15
C ALA A 729 -12.49 -8.50 -19.64
N ALA A 730 -13.50 -8.63 -18.79
CA ALA A 730 -13.33 -8.52 -17.34
C ALA A 730 -12.44 -9.65 -16.77
N ARG A 731 -12.53 -10.85 -17.36
CA ARG A 731 -11.78 -12.08 -17.02
C ARG A 731 -11.41 -12.81 -18.30
N LEU A 732 -10.18 -13.31 -18.39
CA LEU A 732 -9.67 -13.96 -19.60
C LEU A 732 -8.39 -14.73 -19.31
N LYS A 733 -8.15 -15.86 -19.98
CA LYS A 733 -6.87 -16.58 -19.94
C LYS A 733 -6.46 -17.03 -21.33
N ARG A 734 -5.48 -16.36 -21.93
CA ARG A 734 -5.07 -16.59 -23.33
C ARG A 734 -3.58 -16.80 -23.43
N GLU A 735 -3.19 -17.82 -24.18
CA GLU A 735 -1.85 -17.89 -24.76
C GLU A 735 -1.94 -17.33 -26.17
N VAL A 736 -1.01 -16.45 -26.53
CA VAL A 736 -1.01 -15.72 -27.81
C VAL A 736 0.37 -15.80 -28.41
N VAL A 737 0.43 -16.26 -29.65
CA VAL A 737 1.66 -16.46 -30.39
C VAL A 737 1.52 -15.75 -31.74
N CYS A 738 2.50 -14.91 -32.08
CA CYS A 738 2.63 -14.35 -33.42
C CYS A 738 3.86 -14.92 -34.11
N ARG A 739 3.71 -15.35 -35.36
CA ARG A 739 4.79 -15.85 -36.22
C ARG A 739 4.68 -15.22 -37.60
N ALA A 740 5.68 -14.45 -38.01
CA ALA A 740 5.69 -13.72 -39.28
C ALA A 740 4.38 -12.94 -39.53
N GLY A 741 3.86 -12.26 -38.50
CA GLY A 741 2.63 -11.46 -38.54
C GLY A 741 1.33 -12.26 -38.45
N ARG A 742 1.38 -13.60 -38.39
CA ARG A 742 0.21 -14.46 -38.22
C ARG A 742 -0.04 -14.71 -36.75
N LEU A 743 -1.25 -14.37 -36.30
CA LEU A 743 -1.67 -14.46 -34.90
C LEU A 743 -2.38 -15.77 -34.63
N TYR A 744 -1.98 -16.44 -33.56
CA TYR A 744 -2.57 -17.68 -33.06
C TYR A 744 -2.86 -17.55 -31.57
N TRP A 745 -3.90 -18.25 -31.09
CA TRP A 745 -4.23 -18.27 -29.69
C TRP A 745 -4.73 -19.62 -29.20
N ALA A 746 -4.60 -19.85 -27.90
CA ALA A 746 -5.19 -20.97 -27.15
C ALA A 746 -5.66 -20.48 -25.77
N GLU A 747 -6.53 -21.25 -25.11
CA GLU A 747 -6.89 -20.98 -23.70
C GLU A 747 -5.71 -21.35 -22.78
N SER A 748 -5.33 -20.45 -21.87
CA SER A 748 -4.24 -20.75 -20.90
C SER A 748 -4.75 -21.66 -19.78
N ARG A 749 -4.16 -22.86 -19.67
CA ARG A 749 -4.50 -23.88 -18.67
C ARG A 749 -3.29 -24.44 -17.92
N HIS A 750 -2.08 -24.03 -18.30
CA HIS A 750 -0.85 -24.72 -17.91
C HIS A 750 -0.01 -23.96 -16.86
N CYS A 751 -0.47 -22.79 -16.42
CA CYS A 751 0.31 -21.90 -15.55
C CYS A 751 0.01 -22.08 -14.04
N GLY A 752 -0.89 -22.99 -13.65
CA GLY A 752 -1.16 -23.29 -12.23
C GLY A 752 -1.90 -22.18 -11.47
N THR A 753 -2.62 -21.31 -12.17
CA THR A 753 -3.43 -20.24 -11.58
C THR A 753 -4.88 -20.69 -11.42
N ARG A 754 -5.56 -20.19 -10.37
CA ARG A 754 -7.01 -20.39 -10.18
C ARG A 754 -7.80 -19.98 -11.42
N ASP A 755 -8.96 -20.59 -11.66
CA ASP A 755 -9.84 -20.20 -12.77
C ASP A 755 -10.23 -18.71 -12.71
N ALA A 756 -10.49 -18.14 -13.90
CA ALA A 756 -10.56 -16.70 -14.14
C ALA A 756 -11.69 -15.97 -13.40
#